data_AF-A0A6J4WQ49-F1
#
_entry.id   AF-A0A6J4WQ49-F1
#
_cell.length_a   1.000
_cell.length_b   1.000
_cell.length_c   1.000
_cell.angle_alpha   90.00
_cell.angle_beta   90.00
_cell.angle_gamma   90.00
#
_symmetry.space_group_name_H-M   'P 1'
#
loop_
_entity.id
_entity.type
_entity.pdbx_description
1 polymer ?
#
loop_
_entity_poly.entity_id
_entity_poly.type
_entity_poly.pdbx_seq_one_letter_code
_entity_poly.pdbx_strand_id
1 'polypeptide(L)'
;MNMNGEAAPVEEEKFLTPGVMVMLALMGVGLAFVAVRFLFGIGKVANLNNQFPWGIWIGIDVASGVALAAGGFTTGAIAYVFNRDQYHAVIRPALLTAMLGYTFVVLGLLVDIGRYWNITSPIYNWNGNSVLFEVAMCVLIYLHVLYIEFIPIVVERFKGRVKLPGLLAGLNNLIERLLALAERILGKIMFVFIIAGIVLSCLHQSSLGSLMLIAPYKVHPLWYTPILPLLFLLSAFAAGYPMVSFESILVSKSFGRKPEMDVLTPLAKFMPLLMGTYLVFKIGDMIVRGTYVYLLDGTFQTNAFIVEVLFGVILPFVLLLFKRVRQSAGWLFFASAVFVLGILMNRINVFVVSFTPPYMLVKYFPALGEIFITVGLIATLMFMYRVFVFIFPVLGAHPKKMSTTVVALLALAAALMIPITSYGGQADQMIKRRLPLEENITPSIADAPKVATLNSPVVNKYSDLYEPVRFMHSKHANVLGDCTICHHRMPREERDTYGQPVSMAELREKQAEPVACSVCHADPFNPKDLNTPGLKGSYHQLCMDCHEQSEQVPHARGPVLYSAMVRGPIARALDTRAPTDCLACHAKKVPNHNQLVKLDGNADALAVTKNCLACHRKEGQAILKTAHWKWHGPSPYTVGQEKRIDLGKSHATINNFCINLNGNWPRCTSCHIGYGWQDQNFDFNDMSKIDCLVCHDTTGKYKKAPPAAGFPIKNLDLVAIAQNVGRPSRANCGLNCHFRGGGGDAVKHGDMSSMLAKPDRNHDVHMGAADEGLNFRCQDCHKTRNHMISGRSISVAAVEGDLSCEYCHTDSPHIGSELIDHHLNKHTRHVACQTCHIPVYSKSNPTKIFWDWSTAGQDCTQPKDKYGKPTYDKKKGGFKWKEAVKPTYRWYNGTVKRHILGDRINETGITELTQPVGDINDPASRIYPFKVHKGKQISDAVYKYLIAPQLWGGYWKHWDWDRASRDGMKSAGLAYSGKYEFVETSMYWGLTHEVVPKEQALSCAECHASLAQAPYCGKCHQQRPDVSFKDLVHKGVDFKSLATMGRDVAELIGKTNYIDYQALGYEGDPIETGSRFDKLGLGVAHFGRASND
;
A
#
# COMPACT_ATOMS: atom_id res chain seq x y z
N MET A 1 -44.53 -56.99 21.87
CA MET A 1 -44.73 -55.66 21.24
C MET A 1 -44.36 -55.82 19.77
N ASN A 2 -45.31 -55.60 18.86
CA ASN A 2 -45.16 -55.83 17.41
C ASN A 2 -43.98 -55.03 16.83
N MET A 3 -42.93 -55.69 16.35
CA MET A 3 -41.74 -55.06 15.72
C MET A 3 -41.70 -55.26 14.20
N ASN A 4 -42.84 -55.21 13.52
CA ASN A 4 -42.95 -55.23 12.06
C ASN A 4 -43.56 -53.90 11.57
N GLY A 5 -42.87 -52.77 11.82
CA GLY A 5 -43.24 -51.49 11.23
C GLY A 5 -42.59 -51.35 9.86
N GLU A 6 -43.37 -51.36 8.78
CA GLU A 6 -42.90 -50.86 7.48
C GLU A 6 -42.56 -49.37 7.61
N ALA A 7 -41.51 -48.91 6.93
CA ALA A 7 -41.17 -47.49 6.96
C ALA A 7 -42.31 -46.67 6.35
N ALA A 8 -42.80 -45.70 7.12
CA ALA A 8 -43.87 -44.80 6.72
C ALA A 8 -43.40 -43.34 6.79
N PRO A 9 -43.89 -42.45 5.91
CA PRO A 9 -43.66 -41.02 6.04
C PRO A 9 -44.22 -40.47 7.35
N VAL A 10 -43.68 -39.34 7.81
CA VAL A 10 -44.12 -38.69 9.06
C VAL A 10 -45.41 -37.91 8.80
N GLU A 11 -46.56 -38.58 8.87
CA GLU A 11 -47.88 -37.96 8.59
C GLU A 11 -48.56 -37.36 9.84
N GLU A 12 -48.13 -37.73 11.05
CA GLU A 12 -48.79 -37.37 12.33
C GLU A 12 -48.27 -36.07 12.99
N GLU A 13 -47.15 -35.50 12.51
CA GLU A 13 -46.49 -34.34 13.14
C GLU A 13 -46.81 -33.01 12.42
N LYS A 14 -46.79 -31.89 13.15
CA LYS A 14 -47.00 -30.56 12.53
C LYS A 14 -45.81 -30.17 11.64
N PHE A 15 -46.05 -29.96 10.34
CA PHE A 15 -45.01 -29.53 9.42
C PHE A 15 -44.46 -28.14 9.77
N LEU A 16 -45.35 -27.15 9.96
CA LEU A 16 -45.00 -25.77 10.31
C LEU A 16 -44.75 -25.65 11.83
N THR A 17 -43.49 -25.49 12.20
CA THR A 17 -43.03 -25.23 13.57
C THR A 17 -42.35 -23.85 13.63
N PRO A 18 -42.15 -23.25 14.83
CA PRO A 18 -41.38 -22.01 14.95
C PRO A 18 -39.99 -22.09 14.28
N GLY A 19 -39.32 -23.24 14.37
CA GLY A 19 -38.05 -23.47 13.68
C GLY A 19 -38.16 -23.41 12.16
N VAL A 20 -39.24 -23.96 11.58
CA VAL A 20 -39.50 -23.87 10.13
C VAL A 20 -39.78 -22.42 9.71
N MET A 21 -40.47 -21.63 10.53
CA MET A 21 -40.69 -20.20 10.24
C MET A 21 -39.38 -19.40 10.22
N VAL A 22 -38.45 -19.69 11.14
CA VAL A 22 -37.10 -19.11 11.13
C VAL A 22 -36.34 -19.52 9.87
N MET A 23 -36.39 -20.80 9.47
CA MET A 23 -35.78 -21.26 8.22
C MET A 23 -36.34 -20.52 7.00
N LEU A 24 -37.66 -20.39 6.88
CA LEU A 24 -38.30 -19.66 5.77
C LEU A 24 -37.87 -18.19 5.71
N ALA A 25 -37.72 -17.52 6.85
CA ALA A 25 -37.21 -16.15 6.90
C ALA A 25 -35.76 -16.05 6.39
N LEU A 26 -34.87 -16.94 6.85
CA LEU A 26 -33.47 -17.00 6.40
C LEU A 26 -33.36 -17.32 4.90
N MET A 27 -34.21 -18.23 4.41
CA MET A 27 -34.32 -18.56 2.98
C MET A 27 -34.73 -17.33 2.16
N GLY A 28 -35.72 -16.56 2.62
CA GLY A 28 -36.17 -15.34 1.94
C GLY A 28 -35.07 -14.28 1.81
N VAL A 29 -34.31 -14.06 2.89
CA VAL A 29 -33.17 -13.13 2.88
C VAL A 29 -32.05 -13.63 1.96
N GLY A 30 -31.69 -14.91 2.03
CA GLY A 30 -30.70 -15.51 1.15
C GLY A 30 -31.09 -15.40 -0.33
N LEU A 31 -32.35 -15.71 -0.66
CA LEU A 31 -32.87 -15.62 -2.02
C LEU A 31 -32.83 -14.19 -2.56
N ALA A 32 -33.11 -13.18 -1.74
CA ALA A 32 -32.99 -11.78 -2.13
C ALA A 32 -31.54 -11.43 -2.54
N PHE A 33 -30.54 -11.87 -1.77
CA PHE A 33 -29.13 -11.67 -2.13
C PHE A 33 -28.74 -12.48 -3.38
N VAL A 34 -29.22 -13.71 -3.54
CA VAL A 34 -29.03 -14.50 -4.77
C VAL A 34 -29.60 -13.77 -5.99
N ALA A 35 -30.78 -13.16 -5.87
CA ALA A 35 -31.37 -12.35 -6.94
C ALA A 35 -30.48 -11.15 -7.29
N VAL A 36 -29.99 -10.40 -6.29
CA VAL A 36 -29.05 -9.28 -6.51
C VAL A 36 -27.77 -9.75 -7.20
N ARG A 37 -27.23 -10.90 -6.79
CA ARG A 37 -26.04 -11.52 -7.40
C ARG A 37 -26.21 -11.84 -8.88
N PHE A 38 -27.34 -12.41 -9.28
CA PHE A 38 -27.58 -12.76 -10.67
C PHE A 38 -27.99 -11.56 -11.54
N LEU A 39 -28.63 -10.55 -10.95
CA LEU A 39 -29.03 -9.34 -11.68
C LEU A 39 -27.88 -8.33 -11.85
N PHE A 40 -27.00 -8.18 -10.84
CA PHE A 40 -26.01 -7.11 -10.80
C PHE A 40 -24.54 -7.57 -10.68
N GLY A 41 -24.28 -8.88 -10.60
CA GLY A 41 -22.94 -9.48 -10.59
C GLY A 41 -22.34 -9.75 -9.19
N ILE A 42 -21.22 -10.48 -9.15
CA ILE A 42 -20.55 -10.96 -7.90
C ILE A 42 -20.21 -9.79 -6.96
N GLY A 43 -19.55 -8.75 -7.48
CA GLY A 43 -19.03 -7.65 -6.66
C GLY A 43 -20.08 -6.78 -5.98
N LYS A 44 -21.38 -7.06 -6.16
CA LYS A 44 -22.48 -6.39 -5.44
C LYS A 44 -22.88 -7.09 -4.15
N VAL A 45 -22.55 -8.36 -4.01
CA VAL A 45 -22.92 -9.18 -2.84
C VAL A 45 -21.71 -9.76 -2.10
N ALA A 46 -20.54 -9.72 -2.73
CA ALA A 46 -19.32 -10.38 -2.28
C ALA A 46 -18.12 -9.43 -2.23
N ASN A 47 -17.22 -9.68 -1.28
CA ASN A 47 -15.95 -8.96 -1.11
C ASN A 47 -14.78 -9.64 -1.84
N LEU A 48 -15.08 -10.67 -2.64
CA LEU A 48 -14.12 -11.35 -3.51
C LEU A 48 -13.47 -10.38 -4.51
N ASN A 49 -12.18 -10.57 -4.76
CA ASN A 49 -11.40 -9.76 -5.67
C ASN A 49 -10.22 -10.56 -6.25
N ASN A 50 -9.39 -9.92 -7.08
CA ASN A 50 -8.28 -10.61 -7.75
C ASN A 50 -7.21 -11.16 -6.79
N GLN A 51 -7.12 -10.66 -5.55
CA GLN A 51 -6.19 -11.17 -4.53
C GLN A 51 -6.83 -12.31 -3.70
N PHE A 52 -8.12 -12.20 -3.42
CA PHE A 52 -8.92 -13.20 -2.71
C PHE A 52 -10.07 -13.67 -3.62
N PRO A 53 -9.78 -14.58 -4.57
CA PRO A 53 -10.78 -15.05 -5.52
C PRO A 53 -11.76 -16.03 -4.89
N TRP A 54 -11.38 -16.67 -3.79
CA TRP A 54 -12.21 -17.59 -3.01
C TRP A 54 -12.39 -17.06 -1.60
N GLY A 55 -13.59 -17.28 -1.07
CA GLY A 55 -14.00 -16.85 0.26
C GLY A 55 -14.84 -17.92 0.95
N ILE A 56 -15.79 -17.48 1.78
CA ILE A 56 -16.60 -18.42 2.56
C ILE A 56 -17.49 -19.35 1.72
N TRP A 57 -17.86 -18.99 0.49
CA TRP A 57 -18.62 -19.89 -0.40
C TRP A 57 -17.84 -21.15 -0.75
N ILE A 58 -16.55 -21.03 -1.09
CA ILE A 58 -15.72 -22.22 -1.34
C ILE A 58 -15.38 -22.94 -0.04
N GLY A 59 -15.03 -22.22 1.03
CA GLY A 59 -14.66 -22.83 2.31
C GLY A 59 -15.81 -23.57 3.01
N ILE A 60 -17.03 -23.01 2.99
CA ILE A 60 -18.21 -23.53 3.66
C ILE A 60 -19.09 -24.30 2.68
N ASP A 61 -19.65 -23.63 1.68
CA ASP A 61 -20.71 -24.23 0.85
C ASP A 61 -20.20 -25.41 0.01
N VAL A 62 -18.94 -25.34 -0.45
CA VAL A 62 -18.32 -26.41 -1.24
C VAL A 62 -17.49 -27.35 -0.38
N ALA A 63 -16.37 -26.88 0.18
CA ALA A 63 -15.41 -27.76 0.83
C ALA A 63 -15.95 -28.40 2.12
N SER A 64 -16.69 -27.65 2.94
CA SER A 64 -17.34 -28.20 4.14
C SER A 64 -18.59 -29.00 3.77
N GLY A 65 -19.46 -28.48 2.89
CA GLY A 65 -20.67 -29.18 2.45
C GLY A 65 -20.39 -30.59 1.93
N VAL A 66 -19.38 -30.73 1.08
CA VAL A 66 -18.93 -32.02 0.53
C VAL A 66 -18.36 -32.94 1.63
N ALA A 67 -17.60 -32.42 2.59
CA ALA A 67 -17.05 -33.21 3.69
C ALA A 67 -18.16 -33.72 4.65
N LEU A 68 -19.17 -32.90 4.93
CA LEU A 68 -20.26 -33.26 5.84
C LEU A 68 -21.23 -34.26 5.21
N ALA A 69 -21.35 -34.29 3.88
CA ALA A 69 -22.13 -35.29 3.16
C ALA A 69 -21.49 -36.71 3.16
N ALA A 70 -20.34 -36.89 3.82
CA ALA A 70 -19.64 -38.17 3.91
C ALA A 70 -20.43 -39.29 4.64
N GLY A 71 -21.47 -38.94 5.41
CA GLY A 71 -22.33 -39.90 6.08
C GLY A 71 -22.94 -40.95 5.14
N GLY A 72 -23.35 -40.55 3.93
CA GLY A 72 -23.96 -41.45 2.95
C GLY A 72 -23.05 -42.59 2.51
N PHE A 73 -21.86 -42.29 1.98
CA PHE A 73 -20.96 -43.33 1.48
C PHE A 73 -20.29 -44.13 2.61
N THR A 74 -20.01 -43.51 3.77
CA THR A 74 -19.40 -44.23 4.90
C THR A 74 -20.36 -45.23 5.53
N THR A 75 -21.64 -44.89 5.65
CA THR A 75 -22.68 -45.85 6.09
C THR A 75 -23.05 -46.86 5.01
N GLY A 76 -23.06 -46.46 3.73
CA GLY A 76 -23.20 -47.39 2.61
C GLY A 76 -22.08 -48.44 2.58
N ALA A 77 -20.83 -48.03 2.82
CA ALA A 77 -19.69 -48.96 2.89
C ALA A 77 -19.85 -49.98 4.04
N ILE A 78 -20.19 -49.53 5.25
CA ILE A 78 -20.32 -50.47 6.39
C ILE A 78 -21.48 -51.45 6.23
N ALA A 79 -22.59 -51.01 5.64
CA ALA A 79 -23.75 -51.86 5.46
C ALA A 79 -23.60 -52.82 4.27
N TYR A 80 -23.21 -52.31 3.11
CA TYR A 80 -23.22 -53.09 1.86
C TYR A 80 -21.89 -53.79 1.55
N VAL A 81 -20.74 -53.22 1.92
CA VAL A 81 -19.42 -53.81 1.65
C VAL A 81 -18.98 -54.69 2.81
N PHE A 82 -19.13 -54.21 4.05
CA PHE A 82 -18.78 -54.96 5.26
C PHE A 82 -19.92 -55.85 5.79
N ASN A 83 -21.06 -55.89 5.10
CA ASN A 83 -22.21 -56.77 5.35
C ASN A 83 -22.72 -56.70 6.81
N ARG A 84 -22.92 -55.48 7.32
CA ARG A 84 -23.41 -55.22 8.69
C ARG A 84 -24.86 -54.73 8.68
N ASP A 85 -25.78 -55.68 8.63
CA ASP A 85 -27.22 -55.44 8.46
C ASP A 85 -27.85 -54.49 9.51
N GLN A 86 -27.27 -54.43 10.72
CA GLN A 86 -27.75 -53.57 11.82
C GLN A 86 -27.71 -52.06 11.51
N TYR A 87 -26.93 -51.63 10.51
CA TYR A 87 -26.81 -50.21 10.14
C TYR A 87 -27.77 -49.80 9.03
N HIS A 88 -28.60 -50.70 8.49
CA HIS A 88 -29.58 -50.36 7.45
C HIS A 88 -30.58 -49.27 7.88
N ALA A 89 -30.89 -49.18 9.18
CA ALA A 89 -31.80 -48.18 9.72
C ALA A 89 -31.34 -46.73 9.47
N VAL A 90 -30.03 -46.49 9.40
CA VAL A 90 -29.44 -45.14 9.24
C VAL A 90 -28.98 -44.82 7.81
N ILE A 91 -29.07 -45.77 6.87
CA ILE A 91 -28.64 -45.56 5.47
C ILE A 91 -29.55 -44.59 4.74
N ARG A 92 -30.88 -44.77 4.83
CA ARG A 92 -31.82 -43.91 4.08
C ARG A 92 -31.72 -42.44 4.51
N PRO A 93 -31.66 -42.10 5.82
CA PRO A 93 -31.38 -40.74 6.27
C PRO A 93 -30.03 -40.21 5.77
N ALA A 94 -28.95 -40.99 5.93
CA ALA A 94 -27.61 -40.59 5.49
C ALA A 94 -27.51 -40.37 3.97
N LEU A 95 -28.20 -41.19 3.18
CA LEU A 95 -28.31 -41.05 1.73
C LEU A 95 -29.08 -39.78 1.35
N LEU A 96 -30.17 -39.46 2.04
CA LEU A 96 -30.91 -38.21 1.81
C LEU A 96 -30.03 -36.99 2.11
N THR A 97 -29.29 -37.02 3.23
CA THR A 97 -28.34 -35.95 3.57
C THR A 97 -27.24 -35.80 2.53
N ALA A 98 -26.69 -36.90 2.04
CA ALA A 98 -25.70 -36.86 0.97
C ALA A 98 -26.30 -36.29 -0.32
N MET A 99 -27.45 -36.81 -0.77
CA MET A 99 -28.13 -36.32 -1.98
C MET A 99 -28.40 -34.81 -1.91
N LEU A 100 -29.05 -34.34 -0.84
CA LEU A 100 -29.33 -32.91 -0.67
C LEU A 100 -28.05 -32.09 -0.50
N GLY A 101 -27.08 -32.57 0.28
CA GLY A 101 -25.78 -31.91 0.45
C GLY A 101 -25.11 -31.59 -0.88
N TYR A 102 -25.00 -32.57 -1.77
CA TYR A 102 -24.38 -32.35 -3.08
C TYR A 102 -25.24 -31.50 -4.02
N THR A 103 -26.57 -31.59 -3.96
CA THR A 103 -27.44 -30.66 -4.69
C THR A 103 -27.14 -29.21 -4.29
N PHE A 104 -27.04 -28.93 -2.99
CA PHE A 104 -26.79 -27.57 -2.49
C PHE A 104 -25.34 -27.10 -2.71
N VAL A 105 -24.35 -28.01 -2.74
CA VAL A 105 -22.99 -27.70 -3.19
C VAL A 105 -23.01 -27.17 -4.62
N VAL A 106 -23.73 -27.83 -5.53
CA VAL A 106 -23.84 -27.40 -6.94
C VAL A 106 -24.57 -26.05 -7.05
N LEU A 107 -25.63 -25.85 -6.27
CA LEU A 107 -26.32 -24.56 -6.22
C LEU A 107 -25.41 -23.43 -5.70
N GLY A 108 -24.61 -23.70 -4.66
CA GLY A 108 -23.60 -22.76 -4.16
C GLY A 108 -22.55 -22.42 -5.22
N LEU A 109 -22.05 -23.42 -5.96
CA LEU A 109 -21.11 -23.21 -7.07
C LEU A 109 -21.69 -22.33 -8.19
N LEU A 110 -22.98 -22.47 -8.51
CA LEU A 110 -23.63 -21.60 -9.50
C LEU A 110 -23.65 -20.13 -9.07
N VAL A 111 -23.71 -19.86 -7.77
CA VAL A 111 -23.64 -18.49 -7.22
C VAL A 111 -22.20 -17.96 -7.26
N ASP A 112 -21.22 -18.81 -6.92
CA ASP A 112 -19.79 -18.45 -6.88
C ASP A 112 -19.21 -18.15 -8.27
N ILE A 113 -19.55 -18.94 -9.28
CA ILE A 113 -18.96 -18.84 -10.63
C ILE A 113 -19.45 -17.59 -11.37
N GLY A 114 -18.50 -16.79 -11.89
CA GLY A 114 -18.81 -15.56 -12.65
C GLY A 114 -19.65 -15.78 -13.90
N ARG A 115 -19.39 -16.86 -14.65
CA ARG A 115 -20.13 -17.28 -15.86
C ARG A 115 -20.93 -18.55 -15.61
N TYR A 116 -21.87 -18.51 -14.67
CA TYR A 116 -22.67 -19.66 -14.25
C TYR A 116 -23.43 -20.36 -15.39
N TRP A 117 -23.85 -19.62 -16.43
CA TRP A 117 -24.48 -20.20 -17.63
C TRP A 117 -23.54 -21.11 -18.45
N ASN A 118 -22.23 -21.01 -18.23
CA ASN A 118 -21.20 -21.80 -18.90
C ASN A 118 -20.68 -22.97 -18.03
N ILE A 119 -21.42 -23.37 -16.99
CA ILE A 119 -21.01 -24.43 -16.06
C ILE A 119 -20.82 -25.81 -16.74
N THR A 120 -21.41 -26.02 -17.93
CA THR A 120 -21.26 -27.26 -18.71
C THR A 120 -19.95 -27.31 -19.51
N SER A 121 -19.19 -26.20 -19.56
CA SER A 121 -17.95 -26.12 -20.32
C SER A 121 -16.91 -27.22 -20.01
N PRO A 122 -16.70 -27.66 -18.75
CA PRO A 122 -15.79 -28.77 -18.45
C PRO A 122 -16.11 -30.08 -19.17
N ILE A 123 -17.38 -30.32 -19.54
CA ILE A 123 -17.80 -31.53 -20.27
C ILE A 123 -17.28 -31.51 -21.71
N TYR A 124 -17.25 -30.33 -22.34
CA TYR A 124 -16.90 -30.17 -23.75
C TYR A 124 -15.47 -29.64 -23.97
N ASN A 125 -14.90 -28.95 -22.99
CA ASN A 125 -13.60 -28.27 -23.04
C ASN A 125 -12.72 -28.71 -21.86
N TRP A 126 -12.45 -30.01 -21.79
CA TRP A 126 -11.62 -30.61 -20.74
C TRP A 126 -10.18 -30.10 -20.70
N ASN A 127 -9.63 -29.98 -19.49
CA ASN A 127 -8.21 -29.75 -19.22
C ASN A 127 -7.77 -30.74 -18.13
N GLY A 128 -7.14 -31.84 -18.55
CA GLY A 128 -6.70 -32.92 -17.66
C GLY A 128 -5.63 -32.53 -16.63
N ASN A 129 -4.97 -31.38 -16.79
CA ASN A 129 -4.00 -30.87 -15.81
C ASN A 129 -4.66 -30.06 -14.68
N SER A 130 -5.96 -29.81 -14.75
CA SER A 130 -6.69 -29.00 -13.76
C SER A 130 -7.38 -29.89 -12.73
N VAL A 131 -7.02 -29.73 -11.45
CA VAL A 131 -7.71 -30.37 -10.33
C VAL A 131 -9.20 -29.98 -10.29
N LEU A 132 -9.54 -28.76 -10.70
CA LEU A 132 -10.95 -28.32 -10.77
C LEU A 132 -11.76 -29.08 -11.83
N PHE A 133 -11.12 -29.55 -12.91
CA PHE A 133 -11.79 -30.39 -13.90
C PHE A 133 -12.17 -31.74 -13.28
N GLU A 134 -11.24 -32.37 -12.56
CA GLU A 134 -11.50 -33.63 -11.84
C GLU A 134 -12.62 -33.47 -10.82
N VAL A 135 -12.54 -32.44 -9.96
CA VAL A 135 -13.59 -32.17 -8.95
C VAL A 135 -14.95 -31.97 -9.62
N ALA A 136 -15.03 -31.17 -10.69
CA ALA A 136 -16.28 -30.89 -11.40
C ALA A 136 -16.92 -32.17 -11.98
N MET A 137 -16.13 -33.02 -12.65
CA MET A 137 -16.63 -34.24 -13.25
C MET A 137 -17.04 -35.27 -12.18
N CYS A 138 -16.23 -35.46 -11.13
CA CYS A 138 -16.55 -36.41 -10.06
C CYS A 138 -17.82 -36.00 -9.30
N VAL A 139 -17.95 -34.72 -8.94
CA VAL A 139 -19.16 -34.21 -8.25
C VAL A 139 -20.40 -34.35 -9.13
N LEU A 140 -20.29 -34.04 -10.43
CA LEU A 140 -21.39 -34.20 -11.37
C LEU A 140 -21.86 -35.66 -11.45
N ILE A 141 -20.95 -36.60 -11.68
CA ILE A 141 -21.29 -38.02 -11.81
C ILE A 141 -21.85 -38.54 -10.48
N TYR A 142 -21.21 -38.21 -9.36
CA TYR A 142 -21.63 -38.67 -8.04
C TYR A 142 -23.02 -38.17 -7.64
N LEU A 143 -23.38 -36.93 -7.96
CA LEU A 143 -24.72 -36.42 -7.73
C LEU A 143 -25.78 -37.26 -8.45
N HIS A 144 -25.52 -37.70 -9.69
CA HIS A 144 -26.43 -38.59 -10.42
C HIS A 144 -26.51 -39.98 -9.77
N VAL A 145 -25.39 -40.52 -9.28
CA VAL A 145 -25.36 -41.78 -8.52
C VAL A 145 -26.26 -41.68 -7.28
N LEU A 146 -26.17 -40.59 -6.51
CA LEU A 146 -27.01 -40.35 -5.32
C LEU A 146 -28.50 -40.28 -5.66
N TYR A 147 -28.88 -39.60 -6.74
CA TYR A 147 -30.28 -39.60 -7.19
C TYR A 147 -30.75 -40.99 -7.60
N ILE A 148 -29.92 -41.78 -8.29
CA ILE A 148 -30.25 -43.17 -8.67
C ILE A 148 -30.44 -44.05 -7.43
N GLU A 149 -29.57 -43.91 -6.43
CA GLU A 149 -29.68 -44.60 -5.14
C GLU A 149 -30.96 -44.23 -4.37
N PHE A 150 -31.50 -43.03 -4.59
CA PHE A 150 -32.73 -42.56 -3.95
C PHE A 150 -34.01 -43.06 -4.65
N ILE A 151 -33.96 -43.43 -5.95
CA ILE A 151 -35.13 -43.89 -6.72
C ILE A 151 -35.90 -45.04 -6.04
N PRO A 152 -35.27 -46.08 -5.45
CA PRO A 152 -36.00 -47.14 -4.75
C PRO A 152 -36.96 -46.62 -3.67
N ILE A 153 -36.59 -45.56 -2.94
CA ILE A 153 -37.44 -44.94 -1.92
C ILE A 153 -38.66 -44.25 -2.57
N VAL A 154 -38.47 -43.64 -3.74
CA VAL A 154 -39.54 -43.03 -4.54
C VAL A 154 -40.50 -44.09 -5.07
N VAL A 155 -39.97 -45.21 -5.58
CA VAL A 155 -40.77 -46.36 -6.04
C VAL A 155 -41.59 -46.93 -4.90
N GLU A 156 -41.01 -47.14 -3.72
CA GLU A 156 -41.71 -47.63 -2.52
C GLU A 156 -42.86 -46.71 -2.08
N ARG A 157 -42.70 -45.39 -2.24
CA ARG A 157 -43.77 -44.43 -1.88
C ARG A 157 -44.93 -44.45 -2.86
N PHE A 158 -44.66 -44.43 -4.16
CA PHE A 158 -45.67 -44.13 -5.18
C PHE A 158 -46.22 -45.31 -5.94
N LYS A 159 -45.50 -46.43 -6.04
CA LYS A 159 -45.94 -47.60 -6.80
C LYS A 159 -47.28 -48.13 -6.26
N GLY A 160 -48.26 -48.30 -7.14
CA GLY A 160 -49.62 -48.69 -6.77
C GLY A 160 -50.44 -47.60 -6.08
N ARG A 161 -49.92 -46.37 -5.99
CA ARG A 161 -50.54 -45.20 -5.34
C ARG A 161 -50.59 -43.96 -6.24
N VAL A 162 -50.25 -44.07 -7.53
CA VAL A 162 -50.27 -42.93 -8.46
C VAL A 162 -51.71 -42.54 -8.80
N LYS A 163 -52.14 -41.34 -8.39
CA LYS A 163 -53.49 -40.81 -8.67
C LYS A 163 -53.44 -39.30 -8.96
N LEU A 164 -52.89 -38.91 -10.12
CA LEU A 164 -52.85 -37.51 -10.53
C LEU A 164 -54.26 -37.03 -10.97
N PRO A 165 -54.73 -35.87 -10.48
CA PRO A 165 -56.04 -35.32 -10.84
C PRO A 165 -56.03 -34.51 -12.15
N GLY A 166 -57.20 -34.37 -12.78
CA GLY A 166 -57.42 -33.48 -13.93
C GLY A 166 -56.75 -33.92 -15.24
N LEU A 167 -56.24 -32.97 -16.03
CA LEU A 167 -55.55 -33.18 -17.32
C LEU A 167 -54.32 -34.11 -17.21
N LEU A 168 -53.74 -34.26 -16.03
CA LEU A 168 -52.57 -35.11 -15.78
C LEU A 168 -52.92 -36.59 -15.56
N ALA A 169 -54.20 -36.95 -15.47
CA ALA A 169 -54.62 -38.33 -15.25
C ALA A 169 -54.16 -39.30 -16.34
N GLY A 170 -53.98 -38.82 -17.59
CA GLY A 170 -53.44 -39.61 -18.69
C GLY A 170 -52.00 -40.10 -18.46
N LEU A 171 -51.25 -39.48 -17.56
CA LEU A 171 -49.88 -39.86 -17.21
C LEU A 171 -49.80 -40.96 -16.15
N ASN A 172 -50.91 -41.28 -15.45
CA ASN A 172 -50.90 -42.26 -14.36
C ASN A 172 -50.38 -43.63 -14.81
N ASN A 173 -50.86 -44.12 -15.96
CA ASN A 173 -50.43 -45.41 -16.51
C ASN A 173 -48.97 -45.40 -16.97
N LEU A 174 -48.49 -44.28 -17.50
CA LEU A 174 -47.09 -44.14 -17.90
C LEU A 174 -46.17 -44.15 -16.68
N ILE A 175 -46.52 -43.40 -15.64
CA ILE A 175 -45.73 -43.30 -14.40
C ILE A 175 -45.67 -44.67 -13.71
N GLU A 176 -46.78 -45.38 -13.57
CA GLU A 176 -46.78 -46.74 -12.97
C GLU A 176 -45.92 -47.72 -13.78
N ARG A 177 -45.96 -47.67 -15.12
CA ARG A 177 -45.08 -48.47 -15.97
C ARG A 177 -43.60 -48.14 -15.73
N LEU A 178 -43.26 -46.85 -15.61
CA LEU A 178 -41.90 -46.40 -15.33
C LEU A 178 -41.42 -46.83 -13.95
N LEU A 179 -42.27 -46.74 -12.91
CA LEU A 179 -41.93 -47.19 -11.55
C LEU A 179 -41.70 -48.71 -11.49
N ALA A 180 -42.54 -49.49 -12.18
CA ALA A 180 -42.37 -50.94 -12.29
C ALA A 180 -41.11 -51.34 -13.06
N LEU A 181 -40.77 -50.60 -14.12
CA LEU A 181 -39.53 -50.79 -14.88
C LEU A 181 -38.31 -50.47 -14.01
N ALA A 182 -38.35 -49.35 -13.28
CA ALA A 182 -37.28 -48.91 -12.39
C ALA A 182 -36.99 -49.97 -11.31
N GLU A 183 -38.01 -50.51 -10.64
CA GLU A 183 -37.83 -51.57 -9.63
C GLU A 183 -37.12 -52.82 -10.21
N ARG A 184 -37.58 -53.28 -11.38
CA ARG A 184 -37.04 -54.50 -12.03
C ARG A 184 -35.58 -54.33 -12.45
N ILE A 185 -35.21 -53.15 -12.93
CA ILE A 185 -33.84 -52.85 -13.39
C ILE A 185 -32.93 -52.55 -12.20
N LEU A 186 -33.34 -51.63 -11.32
CA LEU A 186 -32.51 -51.16 -10.21
C LEU A 186 -32.12 -52.32 -9.29
N GLY A 187 -33.03 -53.24 -8.98
CA GLY A 187 -32.70 -54.42 -8.15
C GLY A 187 -31.54 -55.28 -8.66
N LYS A 188 -31.20 -55.23 -9.96
CA LYS A 188 -30.08 -55.97 -10.56
C LYS A 188 -28.79 -55.17 -10.66
N ILE A 189 -28.87 -53.85 -10.83
CA ILE A 189 -27.71 -52.99 -11.11
C ILE A 189 -27.31 -52.08 -9.94
N MET A 190 -28.07 -52.09 -8.84
CA MET A 190 -27.86 -51.16 -7.72
C MET A 190 -26.45 -51.30 -7.09
N PHE A 191 -25.89 -52.50 -7.07
CA PHE A 191 -24.55 -52.72 -6.53
C PHE A 191 -23.46 -51.93 -7.29
N VAL A 192 -23.62 -51.72 -8.61
CA VAL A 192 -22.64 -50.98 -9.44
C VAL A 192 -22.58 -49.52 -9.00
N PHE A 193 -23.73 -48.91 -8.78
CA PHE A 193 -23.84 -47.52 -8.35
C PHE A 193 -23.40 -47.33 -6.90
N ILE A 194 -23.69 -48.27 -5.99
CA ILE A 194 -23.19 -48.22 -4.60
C ILE A 194 -21.64 -48.22 -4.59
N ILE A 195 -21.02 -49.11 -5.36
CA ILE A 195 -19.55 -49.18 -5.47
C ILE A 195 -19.01 -47.90 -6.12
N ALA A 196 -19.63 -47.44 -7.22
CA ALA A 196 -19.25 -46.20 -7.87
C ALA A 196 -19.38 -44.99 -6.92
N GLY A 197 -20.41 -44.95 -6.09
CA GLY A 197 -20.64 -43.91 -5.09
C GLY A 197 -19.51 -43.86 -4.07
N ILE A 198 -19.07 -45.01 -3.55
CA ILE A 198 -17.94 -45.10 -2.60
C ILE A 198 -16.63 -44.66 -3.27
N VAL A 199 -16.35 -45.12 -4.49
CA VAL A 199 -15.10 -44.80 -5.21
C VAL A 199 -15.05 -43.31 -5.60
N LEU A 200 -16.12 -42.78 -6.21
CA LEU A 200 -16.21 -41.38 -6.60
C LEU A 200 -16.12 -40.47 -5.36
N SER A 201 -16.72 -40.89 -4.24
CA SER A 201 -16.57 -40.19 -2.96
C SER A 201 -15.13 -40.04 -2.52
N CYS A 202 -14.35 -41.12 -2.61
CA CYS A 202 -12.93 -41.07 -2.25
C CYS A 202 -12.14 -40.14 -3.18
N LEU A 203 -12.40 -40.21 -4.49
CA LEU A 203 -11.72 -39.38 -5.48
C LEU A 203 -11.91 -37.89 -5.19
N HIS A 204 -13.14 -37.38 -5.24
CA HIS A 204 -13.32 -35.93 -5.14
C HIS A 204 -12.95 -35.37 -3.75
N GLN A 205 -13.03 -36.15 -2.66
CA GLN A 205 -12.55 -35.71 -1.35
C GLN A 205 -11.03 -35.49 -1.38
N SER A 206 -10.30 -36.39 -2.02
CA SER A 206 -8.86 -36.23 -2.20
C SER A 206 -8.52 -35.07 -3.14
N SER A 207 -9.21 -34.92 -4.27
CA SER A 207 -8.97 -33.84 -5.24
C SER A 207 -9.28 -32.45 -4.66
N LEU A 208 -10.28 -32.33 -3.77
CA LEU A 208 -10.53 -31.09 -3.02
C LEU A 208 -9.32 -30.67 -2.17
N GLY A 209 -8.61 -31.63 -1.55
CA GLY A 209 -7.36 -31.36 -0.85
C GLY A 209 -6.23 -30.92 -1.80
N SER A 210 -6.19 -31.47 -3.01
CA SER A 210 -5.21 -31.10 -4.05
C SER A 210 -5.36 -29.65 -4.53
N LEU A 211 -6.53 -29.01 -4.36
CA LEU A 211 -6.76 -27.63 -4.81
C LEU A 211 -5.81 -26.61 -4.18
N MET A 212 -5.28 -26.88 -2.98
CA MET A 212 -4.35 -25.97 -2.32
C MET A 212 -2.88 -26.29 -2.62
N LEU A 213 -2.59 -27.44 -3.25
CA LEU A 213 -1.22 -27.82 -3.65
C LEU A 213 -0.64 -26.88 -4.72
N ILE A 214 -1.50 -26.27 -5.55
CA ILE A 214 -1.11 -25.29 -6.57
C ILE A 214 -0.73 -23.92 -5.99
N ALA A 215 -0.96 -23.69 -4.70
CA ALA A 215 -0.75 -22.39 -4.04
C ALA A 215 0.25 -22.47 -2.87
N PRO A 216 1.44 -23.09 -3.03
CA PRO A 216 2.37 -23.35 -1.93
C PRO A 216 2.75 -22.09 -1.14
N TYR A 217 3.02 -20.99 -1.84
CA TYR A 217 3.44 -19.73 -1.22
C TYR A 217 2.31 -18.86 -0.72
N LYS A 218 1.06 -19.31 -0.89
CA LYS A 218 -0.10 -18.58 -0.42
C LYS A 218 -0.74 -19.26 0.78
N VAL A 219 -0.35 -20.49 1.13
CA VAL A 219 -0.99 -21.27 2.19
C VAL A 219 -0.04 -21.35 3.37
N HIS A 220 -0.52 -21.00 4.55
CA HIS A 220 0.29 -21.00 5.76
C HIS A 220 0.87 -22.39 6.07
N PRO A 221 2.15 -22.52 6.49
CA PRO A 221 2.84 -23.81 6.66
C PRO A 221 2.18 -24.83 7.60
N LEU A 222 1.38 -24.35 8.56
CA LEU A 222 0.58 -25.21 9.45
C LEU A 222 -0.46 -26.06 8.70
N TRP A 223 -0.98 -25.59 7.56
CA TRP A 223 -1.93 -26.36 6.75
C TRP A 223 -1.36 -26.85 5.42
N TYR A 224 -0.38 -26.15 4.85
CA TYR A 224 0.23 -26.59 3.60
C TYR A 224 1.04 -27.87 3.80
N THR A 225 0.67 -28.96 3.10
CA THR A 225 1.44 -30.20 3.04
C THR A 225 1.17 -30.97 1.73
N PRO A 226 2.16 -31.65 1.13
CA PRO A 226 1.94 -32.51 -0.03
C PRO A 226 0.89 -33.60 0.19
N ILE A 227 0.67 -34.05 1.43
CA ILE A 227 -0.34 -35.07 1.76
C ILE A 227 -1.73 -34.50 2.03
N LEU A 228 -2.00 -33.22 1.70
CA LEU A 228 -3.33 -32.61 1.81
C LEU A 228 -4.47 -33.45 1.22
N PRO A 229 -4.31 -34.11 0.05
CA PRO A 229 -5.35 -34.98 -0.51
C PRO A 229 -5.72 -36.13 0.45
N LEU A 230 -4.72 -36.74 1.09
CA LEU A 230 -4.92 -37.80 2.07
C LEU A 230 -5.58 -37.26 3.35
N LEU A 231 -5.15 -36.09 3.84
CA LEU A 231 -5.75 -35.49 5.04
C LEU A 231 -7.22 -35.10 4.83
N PHE A 232 -7.58 -34.63 3.64
CA PHE A 232 -8.97 -34.35 3.28
C PHE A 232 -9.83 -35.61 3.23
N LEU A 233 -9.30 -36.68 2.63
CA LEU A 233 -9.96 -37.98 2.60
C LEU A 233 -10.16 -38.57 4.01
N LEU A 234 -9.09 -38.62 4.83
CA LEU A 234 -9.15 -39.15 6.19
C LEU A 234 -10.11 -38.35 7.08
N SER A 235 -10.14 -37.02 6.96
CA SER A 235 -11.09 -36.19 7.70
C SER A 235 -12.54 -36.42 7.27
N ALA A 236 -12.81 -36.68 5.98
CA ALA A 236 -14.15 -37.01 5.51
C ALA A 236 -14.64 -38.36 6.08
N PHE A 237 -13.78 -39.40 6.08
CA PHE A 237 -14.09 -40.68 6.75
C PHE A 237 -14.34 -40.50 8.24
N ALA A 238 -13.51 -39.71 8.92
CA ALA A 238 -13.68 -39.42 10.35
C ALA A 238 -14.97 -38.63 10.64
N ALA A 239 -15.43 -37.78 9.71
CA ALA A 239 -16.64 -36.94 9.85
C ALA A 239 -17.95 -37.68 9.55
N GLY A 240 -17.92 -38.73 8.73
CA GLY A 240 -19.11 -39.43 8.27
C GLY A 240 -20.02 -39.91 9.41
N TYR A 241 -19.51 -40.71 10.34
CA TYR A 241 -20.31 -41.24 11.44
C TYR A 241 -20.74 -40.19 12.48
N PRO A 242 -19.87 -39.24 12.89
CA PRO A 242 -20.30 -38.09 13.68
C PRO A 242 -21.46 -37.34 13.03
N MET A 243 -21.42 -37.09 11.72
CA MET A 243 -22.51 -36.42 11.02
C MET A 243 -23.81 -37.25 11.08
N VAL A 244 -23.75 -38.56 10.85
CA VAL A 244 -24.93 -39.45 10.94
C VAL A 244 -25.51 -39.47 12.35
N SER A 245 -24.67 -39.45 13.39
CA SER A 245 -25.13 -39.38 14.78
C SER A 245 -25.72 -38.03 15.14
N PHE A 246 -25.08 -36.95 14.69
CA PHE A 246 -25.59 -35.58 14.84
C PHE A 246 -26.97 -35.44 14.19
N GLU A 247 -27.11 -35.85 12.94
CA GLU A 247 -28.36 -35.79 12.18
C GLU A 247 -29.43 -36.66 12.83
N SER A 248 -29.13 -37.93 13.13
CA SER A 248 -30.10 -38.88 13.66
C SER A 248 -30.68 -38.40 15.00
N ILE A 249 -29.85 -37.90 15.91
CA ILE A 249 -30.31 -37.36 17.21
C ILE A 249 -31.09 -36.05 17.03
N LEU A 250 -30.66 -35.18 16.11
CA LEU A 250 -31.36 -33.92 15.81
C LEU A 250 -32.75 -34.18 15.21
N VAL A 251 -32.85 -35.11 14.26
CA VAL A 251 -34.08 -35.55 13.61
C VAL A 251 -35.00 -36.20 14.64
N SER A 252 -34.50 -37.14 15.46
CA SER A 252 -35.29 -37.75 16.54
C SER A 252 -35.88 -36.69 17.47
N LYS A 253 -35.08 -35.69 17.89
CA LYS A 253 -35.56 -34.59 18.73
C LYS A 253 -36.58 -33.70 18.03
N SER A 254 -36.35 -33.37 16.75
CA SER A 254 -37.24 -32.52 15.93
C SER A 254 -38.61 -33.16 15.67
N PHE A 255 -38.68 -34.49 15.67
CA PHE A 255 -39.91 -35.26 15.43
C PHE A 255 -40.46 -35.94 16.69
N GLY A 256 -39.97 -35.58 17.88
CA GLY A 256 -40.45 -36.17 19.15
C GLY A 256 -40.19 -37.68 19.31
N ARG A 257 -39.28 -38.26 18.51
CA ARG A 257 -38.94 -39.70 18.51
C ARG A 257 -37.79 -39.99 19.46
N LYS A 258 -37.70 -41.24 19.93
CA LYS A 258 -36.53 -41.71 20.69
C LYS A 258 -35.34 -41.91 19.74
N PRO A 259 -34.14 -41.41 20.07
CA PRO A 259 -32.93 -41.71 19.29
C PRO A 259 -32.63 -43.21 19.27
N GLU A 260 -32.26 -43.74 18.09
CA GLU A 260 -31.91 -45.15 17.84
C GLU A 260 -30.52 -45.49 18.41
N MET A 261 -30.37 -45.37 19.74
CA MET A 261 -29.09 -45.56 20.43
C MET A 261 -28.54 -46.99 20.31
N ASP A 262 -29.38 -47.96 19.98
CA ASP A 262 -29.03 -49.33 19.63
C ASP A 262 -28.18 -49.43 18.36
N VAL A 263 -28.39 -48.53 17.40
CA VAL A 263 -27.58 -48.43 16.16
C VAL A 263 -26.42 -47.43 16.34
N LEU A 264 -26.68 -46.29 17.00
CA LEU A 264 -25.69 -45.22 17.15
C LEU A 264 -24.56 -45.58 18.14
N THR A 265 -24.83 -46.33 19.21
CA THR A 265 -23.80 -46.70 20.19
C THR A 265 -22.72 -47.60 19.59
N PRO A 266 -23.06 -48.68 18.84
CA PRO A 266 -22.07 -49.48 18.11
C PRO A 266 -21.29 -48.65 17.08
N LEU A 267 -21.96 -47.75 16.35
CA LEU A 267 -21.31 -46.87 15.37
C LEU A 267 -20.29 -45.94 16.04
N ALA A 268 -20.64 -45.37 17.19
CA ALA A 268 -19.79 -44.49 17.98
C ALA A 268 -18.51 -45.17 18.52
N LYS A 269 -18.44 -46.51 18.57
CA LYS A 269 -17.21 -47.22 18.95
C LYS A 269 -16.11 -47.11 17.88
N PHE A 270 -16.48 -46.93 16.61
CA PHE A 270 -15.52 -46.80 15.51
C PHE A 270 -15.01 -45.37 15.33
N MET A 271 -15.73 -44.37 15.83
CA MET A 271 -15.37 -42.95 15.67
C MET A 271 -13.97 -42.62 16.21
N PRO A 272 -13.56 -43.00 17.44
CA PRO A 272 -12.22 -42.69 17.94
C PRO A 272 -11.11 -43.26 17.07
N LEU A 273 -11.30 -44.44 16.48
CA LEU A 273 -10.30 -45.05 15.60
C LEU A 273 -10.06 -44.18 14.36
N LEU A 274 -11.15 -43.76 13.68
CA LEU A 274 -11.04 -42.94 12.47
C LEU A 274 -10.48 -41.53 12.77
N MET A 275 -10.94 -40.91 13.87
CA MET A 275 -10.44 -39.62 14.33
C MET A 275 -8.96 -39.70 14.72
N GLY A 276 -8.56 -40.77 15.42
CA GLY A 276 -7.19 -41.03 15.83
C GLY A 276 -6.26 -41.18 14.63
N THR A 277 -6.66 -41.95 13.61
CA THR A 277 -5.90 -42.09 12.37
C THR A 277 -5.71 -40.74 11.68
N TYR A 278 -6.76 -39.93 11.53
CA TYR A 278 -6.65 -38.59 10.97
C TYR A 278 -5.68 -37.70 11.78
N LEU A 279 -5.77 -37.72 13.11
CA LEU A 279 -4.93 -36.93 14.00
C LEU A 279 -3.45 -37.34 13.91
N VAL A 280 -3.17 -38.65 13.87
CA VAL A 280 -1.80 -39.17 13.73
C VAL A 280 -1.15 -38.70 12.44
N PHE A 281 -1.85 -38.79 11.30
CA PHE A 281 -1.31 -38.29 10.03
C PHE A 281 -1.13 -36.78 10.03
N LYS A 282 -2.08 -36.03 10.59
CA LYS A 282 -2.02 -34.57 10.62
C LYS A 282 -0.88 -34.03 11.50
N ILE A 283 -0.76 -34.53 12.73
CA ILE A 283 0.28 -34.09 13.67
C ILE A 283 1.63 -34.70 13.30
N GLY A 284 1.67 -35.97 12.88
CA GLY A 284 2.89 -36.63 12.43
C GLY A 284 3.54 -35.91 11.24
N ASP A 285 2.77 -35.55 10.22
CA ASP A 285 3.25 -34.76 9.08
C ASP A 285 3.81 -33.38 9.51
N MET A 286 3.12 -32.67 10.40
CA MET A 286 3.58 -31.39 10.93
C MET A 286 4.92 -31.51 11.68
N ILE A 287 5.08 -32.57 12.47
CA ILE A 287 6.34 -32.85 13.19
C ILE A 287 7.46 -33.14 12.17
N VAL A 288 7.20 -34.00 11.18
CA VAL A 288 8.19 -34.37 10.15
C VAL A 288 8.63 -33.14 9.33
N ARG A 289 7.71 -32.23 9.01
CA ARG A 289 8.02 -30.99 8.27
C ARG A 289 8.61 -29.88 9.14
N GLY A 290 8.71 -30.06 10.45
CA GLY A 290 9.23 -29.05 11.37
C GLY A 290 8.33 -27.81 11.51
N THR A 291 7.08 -27.84 11.06
CA THR A 291 6.20 -26.66 11.05
C THR A 291 5.52 -26.38 12.39
N TYR A 292 5.77 -27.22 13.40
CA TYR A 292 5.32 -26.97 14.78
C TYR A 292 5.90 -25.68 15.38
N VAL A 293 7.01 -25.15 14.84
CA VAL A 293 7.62 -23.89 15.29
C VAL A 293 6.65 -22.71 15.22
N TYR A 294 5.76 -22.71 14.22
CA TYR A 294 4.76 -21.66 14.03
C TYR A 294 3.62 -21.70 15.05
N LEU A 295 3.54 -22.72 15.92
CA LEU A 295 2.51 -22.80 16.95
C LEU A 295 2.69 -21.78 18.08
N LEU A 296 3.87 -21.14 18.17
CA LEU A 296 4.22 -20.18 19.22
C LEU A 296 4.13 -18.72 18.77
N ASP A 297 3.79 -18.45 17.49
CA ASP A 297 3.83 -17.09 16.92
C ASP A 297 2.69 -16.18 17.41
N GLY A 298 1.65 -16.73 18.03
CA GLY A 298 0.50 -15.95 18.54
C GLY A 298 -0.36 -15.27 17.46
N THR A 299 -0.14 -15.56 16.18
CA THR A 299 -0.88 -14.99 15.05
C THR A 299 -2.33 -15.47 15.00
N PHE A 300 -3.18 -14.79 14.21
CA PHE A 300 -4.56 -15.25 13.98
C PHE A 300 -4.60 -16.66 13.39
N GLN A 301 -3.68 -16.98 12.48
CA GLN A 301 -3.49 -18.32 11.92
C GLN A 301 -3.14 -19.35 13.00
N THR A 302 -2.17 -19.02 13.85
CA THR A 302 -1.76 -19.89 14.97
C THR A 302 -2.94 -20.23 15.88
N ASN A 303 -3.67 -19.22 16.31
CA ASN A 303 -4.83 -19.39 17.19
C ASN A 303 -5.93 -20.20 16.52
N ALA A 304 -6.20 -19.96 15.23
CA ALA A 304 -7.18 -20.72 14.46
C ALA A 304 -6.80 -22.20 14.34
N PHE A 305 -5.52 -22.52 14.10
CA PHE A 305 -5.04 -23.90 14.05
C PHE A 305 -5.16 -24.61 15.40
N ILE A 306 -4.78 -23.94 16.49
CA ILE A 306 -4.87 -24.50 17.85
C ILE A 306 -6.33 -24.79 18.20
N VAL A 307 -7.25 -23.86 17.94
CA VAL A 307 -8.67 -24.05 18.23
C VAL A 307 -9.24 -25.21 17.40
N GLU A 308 -8.91 -25.24 16.11
CA GLU A 308 -9.33 -26.31 15.19
C GLU A 308 -8.88 -27.69 15.68
N VAL A 309 -7.61 -27.86 16.04
CA VAL A 309 -7.06 -29.17 16.43
C VAL A 309 -7.46 -29.55 17.85
N LEU A 310 -7.29 -28.64 18.81
CA LEU A 310 -7.50 -28.95 20.23
C LEU A 310 -8.98 -29.16 20.54
N PHE A 311 -9.83 -28.21 20.16
CA PHE A 311 -11.26 -28.28 20.45
C PHE A 311 -12.03 -29.03 19.36
N GLY A 312 -11.68 -28.83 18.09
CA GLY A 312 -12.40 -29.45 16.97
C GLY A 312 -12.10 -30.93 16.75
N VAL A 313 -10.92 -31.43 17.15
CA VAL A 313 -10.50 -32.82 16.88
C VAL A 313 -10.14 -33.60 18.14
N ILE A 314 -9.24 -33.06 18.99
CA ILE A 314 -8.73 -33.78 20.17
C ILE A 314 -9.83 -33.95 21.23
N LEU A 315 -10.56 -32.89 21.57
CA LEU A 315 -11.64 -32.94 22.55
C LEU A 315 -12.70 -34.02 22.22
N PRO A 316 -13.33 -34.04 21.04
CA PRO A 316 -14.32 -35.07 20.72
C PRO A 316 -13.70 -36.48 20.63
N PHE A 317 -12.45 -36.61 20.16
CA PHE A 317 -11.73 -37.88 20.20
C PHE A 317 -11.64 -38.43 21.63
N VAL A 318 -11.19 -37.61 22.59
CA VAL A 318 -11.07 -37.98 24.01
C VAL A 318 -12.44 -38.31 24.62
N LEU A 319 -13.46 -37.48 24.36
CA LEU A 319 -14.81 -37.73 24.88
C LEU A 319 -15.36 -39.09 24.43
N LEU A 320 -15.18 -39.44 23.15
CA LEU A 320 -15.69 -40.69 22.58
C LEU A 320 -14.91 -41.95 23.01
N LEU A 321 -13.76 -41.82 23.69
CA LEU A 321 -13.10 -42.95 24.34
C LEU A 321 -13.93 -43.44 25.55
N PHE A 322 -14.65 -42.55 26.22
CA PHE A 322 -15.46 -42.89 27.38
C PHE A 322 -16.75 -43.59 26.99
N LYS A 323 -16.97 -44.80 27.55
CA LYS A 323 -18.19 -45.59 27.33
C LYS A 323 -19.46 -44.82 27.70
N ARG A 324 -19.44 -44.01 28.76
CA ARG A 324 -20.58 -43.19 29.22
C ARG A 324 -21.02 -42.15 28.19
N VAL A 325 -20.08 -41.53 27.48
CA VAL A 325 -20.37 -40.55 26.42
C VAL A 325 -21.03 -41.24 25.24
N ARG A 326 -20.47 -42.37 24.77
CA ARG A 326 -21.01 -43.14 23.63
C ARG A 326 -22.42 -43.70 23.87
N GLN A 327 -22.79 -43.95 25.13
CA GLN A 327 -24.10 -44.50 25.50
C GLN A 327 -25.15 -43.42 25.81
N SER A 328 -24.76 -42.15 25.86
CA SER A 328 -25.66 -41.04 26.17
C SER A 328 -25.96 -40.24 24.91
N ALA A 329 -27.25 -40.13 24.54
CA ALA A 329 -27.64 -39.37 23.36
C ALA A 329 -27.19 -37.89 23.42
N GLY A 330 -27.27 -37.24 24.58
CA GLY A 330 -26.86 -35.84 24.74
C GLY A 330 -25.35 -35.64 24.55
N TRP A 331 -24.53 -36.46 25.21
CA TRP A 331 -23.08 -36.39 25.10
C TRP A 331 -22.55 -36.84 23.74
N LEU A 332 -23.18 -37.84 23.13
CA LEU A 332 -22.87 -38.26 21.77
C LEU A 332 -23.17 -37.14 20.78
N PHE A 333 -24.34 -36.49 20.88
CA PHE A 333 -24.67 -35.32 20.06
C PHE A 333 -23.65 -34.19 20.23
N PHE A 334 -23.28 -33.87 21.47
CA PHE A 334 -22.28 -32.83 21.75
C PHE A 334 -20.92 -33.16 21.12
N ALA A 335 -20.38 -34.36 21.35
CA ALA A 335 -19.11 -34.78 20.78
C ALA A 335 -19.14 -34.79 19.25
N SER A 336 -20.22 -35.29 18.65
CA SER A 336 -20.42 -35.28 17.20
C SER A 336 -20.53 -33.86 16.63
N ALA A 337 -21.26 -32.95 17.29
CA ALA A 337 -21.41 -31.56 16.86
C ALA A 337 -20.07 -30.80 16.92
N VAL A 338 -19.31 -30.97 18.00
CA VAL A 338 -17.98 -30.36 18.14
C VAL A 338 -17.04 -30.85 17.04
N PHE A 339 -17.05 -32.15 16.71
CA PHE A 339 -16.22 -32.67 15.63
C PHE A 339 -16.64 -32.16 14.25
N VAL A 340 -17.95 -32.12 13.96
CA VAL A 340 -18.50 -31.56 12.71
C VAL A 340 -18.10 -30.10 12.55
N LEU A 341 -18.21 -29.30 13.60
CA LEU A 341 -17.75 -27.90 13.60
C LEU A 341 -16.23 -27.79 13.45
N GLY A 342 -15.46 -28.71 14.04
CA GLY A 342 -14.01 -28.80 13.87
C GLY A 342 -13.59 -29.05 12.41
N ILE A 343 -14.28 -29.94 11.71
CA ILE A 343 -14.03 -30.19 10.28
C ILE A 343 -14.45 -29.00 9.42
N LEU A 344 -15.58 -28.36 9.72
CA LEU A 344 -15.99 -27.12 9.05
C LEU A 344 -14.93 -26.02 9.23
N MET A 345 -14.44 -25.83 10.47
CA MET A 345 -13.37 -24.89 10.77
C MET A 345 -12.08 -25.26 10.03
N ASN A 346 -11.74 -26.54 9.93
CA ASN A 346 -10.60 -26.98 9.13
C ASN A 346 -10.70 -26.54 7.66
N ARG A 347 -11.86 -26.68 7.02
CA ARG A 347 -12.02 -26.28 5.62
C ARG A 347 -11.94 -24.76 5.46
N ILE A 348 -12.57 -23.99 6.35
CA ILE A 348 -12.41 -22.53 6.38
C ILE A 348 -10.95 -22.15 6.58
N ASN A 349 -10.25 -22.82 7.49
CA ASN A 349 -8.87 -22.50 7.78
C ASN A 349 -7.95 -22.78 6.58
N VAL A 350 -8.12 -23.92 5.92
CA VAL A 350 -7.32 -24.28 4.74
C VAL A 350 -7.59 -23.34 3.56
N PHE A 351 -8.84 -23.00 3.25
CA PHE A 351 -9.16 -22.19 2.06
C PHE A 351 -9.13 -20.68 2.28
N VAL A 352 -9.33 -20.21 3.52
CA VAL A 352 -9.51 -18.77 3.81
C VAL A 352 -8.47 -18.26 4.79
N VAL A 353 -8.36 -18.85 6.00
CA VAL A 353 -7.48 -18.30 7.06
C VAL A 353 -6.00 -18.47 6.73
N SER A 354 -5.63 -19.62 6.17
CA SER A 354 -4.26 -19.90 5.80
C SER A 354 -3.84 -19.16 4.52
N PHE A 355 -4.81 -18.67 3.72
CA PHE A 355 -4.55 -18.10 2.41
C PHE A 355 -4.11 -16.63 2.50
N THR A 356 -2.86 -16.37 2.14
CA THR A 356 -2.22 -15.05 2.15
C THR A 356 -1.63 -14.78 0.75
N PRO A 357 -2.25 -13.92 -0.08
CA PRO A 357 -1.71 -13.61 -1.40
C PRO A 357 -0.38 -12.84 -1.30
N PRO A 358 0.58 -13.08 -2.22
CA PRO A 358 1.78 -12.27 -2.32
C PRO A 358 1.36 -10.83 -2.64
N TYR A 359 1.95 -9.84 -1.95
CA TYR A 359 1.65 -8.41 -2.12
C TYR A 359 0.22 -8.01 -1.70
N MET A 360 -0.26 -8.51 -0.55
CA MET A 360 -1.60 -8.23 -0.01
C MET A 360 -1.84 -6.72 0.17
N LEU A 361 -2.72 -6.12 -0.64
CA LEU A 361 -3.10 -4.71 -0.54
C LEU A 361 -4.31 -4.46 0.38
N VAL A 362 -5.13 -5.49 0.59
CA VAL A 362 -6.40 -5.42 1.33
C VAL A 362 -6.68 -6.77 1.96
N LYS A 363 -7.14 -6.80 3.22
CA LYS A 363 -7.55 -8.02 3.92
C LYS A 363 -8.96 -8.46 3.49
N TYR A 364 -9.21 -9.76 3.39
CA TYR A 364 -10.54 -10.30 3.11
C TYR A 364 -11.36 -10.47 4.40
N PHE A 365 -12.61 -10.03 4.35
CA PHE A 365 -13.64 -10.36 5.34
C PHE A 365 -14.97 -10.53 4.60
N PRO A 366 -15.77 -11.56 4.93
CA PRO A 366 -16.95 -11.88 4.15
C PRO A 366 -17.99 -10.76 4.17
N ALA A 367 -18.61 -10.51 3.01
CA ALA A 367 -19.69 -9.54 2.90
C ALA A 367 -20.98 -10.11 3.51
N LEU A 368 -21.92 -9.23 3.90
CA LEU A 368 -23.23 -9.66 4.38
C LEU A 368 -23.96 -10.54 3.36
N GLY A 369 -23.83 -10.23 2.06
CA GLY A 369 -24.40 -11.05 1.00
C GLY A 369 -23.83 -12.46 0.97
N GLU A 370 -22.51 -12.62 1.16
CA GLU A 370 -21.88 -13.94 1.25
C GLU A 370 -22.48 -14.76 2.41
N ILE A 371 -22.57 -14.15 3.61
CA ILE A 371 -23.07 -14.80 4.83
C ILE A 371 -24.53 -15.22 4.67
N PHE A 372 -25.41 -14.32 4.24
CA PHE A 372 -26.84 -14.62 4.13
C PHE A 372 -27.16 -15.60 3.01
N ILE A 373 -26.38 -15.63 1.93
CA ILE A 373 -26.51 -16.67 0.90
C ILE A 373 -26.16 -18.04 1.49
N THR A 374 -25.01 -18.20 2.14
CA THR A 374 -24.60 -19.46 2.79
C THR A 374 -25.64 -19.92 3.82
N VAL A 375 -26.08 -19.03 4.72
CA VAL A 375 -27.10 -19.35 5.73
C VAL A 375 -28.43 -19.71 5.06
N GLY A 376 -28.82 -19.01 3.99
CA GLY A 376 -30.02 -19.30 3.22
C GLY A 376 -29.96 -20.67 2.53
N LEU A 377 -28.81 -21.07 1.97
CA LEU A 377 -28.61 -22.39 1.38
C LEU A 377 -28.72 -23.49 2.45
N ILE A 378 -28.08 -23.33 3.61
CA ILE A 378 -28.18 -24.29 4.72
C ILE A 378 -29.62 -24.40 5.23
N ALA A 379 -30.32 -23.27 5.42
CA ALA A 379 -31.72 -23.26 5.83
C ALA A 379 -32.63 -23.97 4.81
N THR A 380 -32.39 -23.74 3.51
CA THR A 380 -33.11 -24.42 2.43
C THR A 380 -32.83 -25.92 2.44
N LEU A 381 -31.58 -26.34 2.63
CA LEU A 381 -31.22 -27.77 2.74
C LEU A 381 -31.97 -28.44 3.88
N MET A 382 -31.95 -27.86 5.08
CA MET A 382 -32.65 -28.41 6.26
C MET A 382 -34.17 -28.44 6.06
N PHE A 383 -34.73 -27.39 5.45
CA PHE A 383 -36.14 -27.33 5.10
C PHE A 383 -36.52 -28.44 4.11
N MET A 384 -35.74 -28.62 3.04
CA MET A 384 -35.96 -29.67 2.04
C MET A 384 -35.79 -31.07 2.64
N TYR A 385 -34.83 -31.27 3.54
CA TYR A 385 -34.71 -32.53 4.28
C TYR A 385 -36.01 -32.85 5.03
N ARG A 386 -36.56 -31.87 5.75
CA ARG A 386 -37.86 -32.04 6.44
C ARG A 386 -38.97 -32.37 5.45
N VAL A 387 -39.08 -31.65 4.33
CA VAL A 387 -40.07 -31.95 3.27
C VAL A 387 -39.96 -33.40 2.80
N PHE A 388 -38.75 -33.88 2.52
CA PHE A 388 -38.53 -35.24 2.05
C PHE A 388 -38.91 -36.30 3.08
N VAL A 389 -38.63 -36.08 4.36
CA VAL A 389 -39.04 -36.99 5.45
C VAL A 389 -40.56 -37.06 5.64
N PHE A 390 -41.29 -35.97 5.34
CA PHE A 390 -42.76 -35.95 5.34
C PHE A 390 -43.38 -36.67 4.12
N ILE A 391 -42.70 -36.67 2.98
CA ILE A 391 -43.23 -37.24 1.73
C ILE A 391 -42.82 -38.70 1.57
N PHE A 392 -41.58 -39.05 1.93
CA PHE A 392 -40.94 -40.33 1.64
C PHE A 392 -40.68 -41.17 2.90
N PRO A 393 -40.70 -42.52 2.80
CA PRO A 393 -40.41 -43.42 3.92
C PRO A 393 -38.89 -43.51 4.18
N VAL A 394 -38.32 -42.43 4.72
CA VAL A 394 -36.87 -42.29 4.96
C VAL A 394 -36.45 -42.82 6.33
N LEU A 395 -37.29 -42.67 7.36
CA LEU A 395 -36.98 -43.06 8.73
C LEU A 395 -37.44 -44.51 9.01
N GLY A 396 -36.55 -45.37 9.54
CA GLY A 396 -36.91 -46.66 10.14
C GLY A 396 -37.17 -47.83 9.18
N ALA A 397 -36.55 -47.86 7.99
CA ALA A 397 -36.73 -48.98 7.07
C ALA A 397 -35.73 -50.11 7.30
N HIS A 398 -36.23 -51.32 7.59
CA HIS A 398 -35.45 -52.55 7.51
C HIS A 398 -35.62 -53.19 6.11
N PRO A 399 -34.59 -53.23 5.24
CA PRO A 399 -34.73 -53.79 3.89
C PRO A 399 -34.31 -55.27 3.78
N LYS A 400 -34.84 -55.92 2.74
CA LYS A 400 -34.63 -57.33 2.35
C LYS A 400 -33.18 -57.64 1.94
N LYS A 401 -32.71 -58.82 2.37
CA LYS A 401 -31.39 -59.42 2.08
C LYS A 401 -31.07 -59.43 0.57
N MET A 402 -29.87 -58.96 0.21
CA MET A 402 -29.27 -59.28 -1.09
C MET A 402 -28.37 -60.52 -0.98
N SER A 403 -28.32 -61.29 -2.08
CA SER A 403 -27.60 -62.56 -2.17
C SER A 403 -26.09 -62.40 -2.02
N THR A 404 -25.50 -63.18 -1.12
CA THR A 404 -24.08 -63.25 -0.74
C THR A 404 -23.12 -63.69 -1.84
N THR A 405 -23.60 -64.01 -3.04
CA THR A 405 -22.77 -64.59 -4.12
C THR A 405 -22.01 -63.56 -4.97
N VAL A 406 -22.34 -62.26 -4.88
CA VAL A 406 -21.76 -61.23 -5.77
C VAL A 406 -20.54 -60.51 -5.16
N VAL A 407 -20.38 -60.55 -3.83
CA VAL A 407 -19.34 -59.79 -3.10
C VAL A 407 -17.96 -60.43 -3.18
N ALA A 408 -17.87 -61.76 -3.37
CA ALA A 408 -16.60 -62.48 -3.39
C ALA A 408 -15.79 -62.30 -4.69
N LEU A 409 -16.43 -61.94 -5.80
CA LEU A 409 -15.76 -61.82 -7.12
C LEU A 409 -15.09 -60.45 -7.36
N LEU A 410 -15.48 -59.41 -6.63
CA LEU A 410 -15.02 -58.03 -6.87
C LEU A 410 -13.79 -57.63 -6.03
N ALA A 411 -13.47 -58.37 -4.97
CA ALA A 411 -12.27 -58.14 -4.16
C ALA A 411 -10.96 -58.53 -4.88
N LEU A 412 -11.02 -59.35 -5.93
CA LEU A 412 -9.85 -59.81 -6.69
C LEU A 412 -9.39 -58.88 -7.82
N ALA A 413 -10.24 -57.95 -8.29
CA ALA A 413 -9.90 -57.08 -9.43
C ALA A 413 -9.16 -55.78 -9.02
N ALA A 414 -9.29 -55.34 -7.76
CA ALA A 414 -8.67 -54.11 -7.26
C ALA A 414 -7.19 -54.27 -6.87
N ALA A 415 -6.66 -55.50 -6.82
CA ALA A 415 -5.29 -55.79 -6.40
C ALA A 415 -4.25 -55.75 -7.54
N LEU A 416 -4.65 -55.47 -8.79
CA LEU A 416 -3.81 -55.72 -9.97
C LEU A 416 -3.39 -54.48 -10.79
N MET A 417 -3.59 -53.25 -10.30
CA MET A 417 -3.10 -52.06 -11.01
C MET A 417 -2.45 -51.03 -10.07
N ILE A 418 -1.15 -51.20 -9.81
CA ILE A 418 -0.25 -50.12 -9.40
C ILE A 418 1.07 -50.27 -10.15
N PRO A 419 1.45 -49.36 -11.05
CA PRO A 419 2.85 -49.16 -11.40
C PRO A 419 3.42 -48.01 -10.57
N ILE A 420 4.44 -48.31 -9.78
CA ILE A 420 5.33 -47.33 -9.14
C ILE A 420 6.48 -47.07 -10.11
N THR A 421 6.62 -45.85 -10.62
CA THR A 421 7.84 -45.42 -11.30
C THR A 421 8.64 -44.47 -10.41
N SER A 422 9.81 -44.95 -10.00
CA SER A 422 10.86 -44.16 -9.35
C SER A 422 11.78 -43.58 -10.43
N TYR A 423 12.00 -42.27 -10.44
CA TYR A 423 13.07 -41.64 -11.22
C TYR A 423 14.20 -41.21 -10.29
N GLY A 424 15.30 -41.96 -10.35
CA GLY A 424 16.58 -41.62 -9.73
C GLY A 424 17.38 -40.66 -10.62
N GLY A 425 18.07 -39.71 -9.99
CA GLY A 425 18.92 -38.73 -10.66
C GLY A 425 20.30 -39.29 -11.03
N GLN A 426 20.90 -38.68 -12.05
CA GLN A 426 22.34 -38.71 -12.30
C GLN A 426 22.86 -37.28 -12.15
N ALA A 427 23.89 -37.11 -11.33
CA ALA A 427 24.68 -35.89 -11.23
C ALA A 427 26.06 -36.20 -11.79
N ASP A 428 26.52 -35.40 -12.75
CA ASP A 428 27.88 -35.45 -13.28
C ASP A 428 28.60 -34.13 -12.98
N GLN A 429 29.89 -34.25 -12.65
CA GLN A 429 30.78 -33.20 -12.15
C GLN A 429 31.16 -32.18 -13.23
N MET A 430 31.38 -30.90 -12.87
CA MET A 430 32.39 -30.05 -13.55
C MET A 430 32.76 -28.75 -12.78
N ILE A 431 33.97 -28.77 -12.23
CA ILE A 431 35.08 -27.77 -12.17
C ILE A 431 34.79 -26.26 -11.93
N LYS A 432 35.49 -25.76 -10.90
CA LYS A 432 35.62 -24.38 -10.38
C LYS A 432 36.45 -23.43 -11.27
N ARG A 433 36.10 -22.13 -11.25
CA ARG A 433 37.08 -21.02 -11.32
C ARG A 433 36.59 -19.84 -10.46
N ARG A 434 37.47 -19.21 -9.69
CA ARG A 434 37.19 -17.96 -8.94
C ARG A 434 37.67 -16.76 -9.75
N LEU A 435 36.92 -15.66 -9.70
CA LEU A 435 37.33 -14.34 -10.17
C LEU A 435 37.93 -13.51 -9.01
N PRO A 436 38.87 -12.58 -9.30
CA PRO A 436 39.67 -11.89 -8.29
C PRO A 436 38.94 -10.70 -7.66
N LEU A 437 39.27 -10.41 -6.40
CA LEU A 437 38.86 -9.23 -5.63
C LEU A 437 39.86 -8.08 -5.87
N GLU A 438 39.36 -6.86 -6.07
CA GLU A 438 40.15 -5.63 -6.01
C GLU A 438 40.42 -5.23 -4.53
N GLU A 439 41.54 -4.55 -4.30
CA GLU A 439 42.16 -4.34 -2.98
C GLU A 439 41.42 -3.36 -2.03
N ASN A 440 41.35 -3.76 -0.75
CA ASN A 440 41.22 -2.96 0.47
C ASN A 440 39.96 -2.09 0.65
N ILE A 441 38.80 -2.72 0.85
CA ILE A 441 37.66 -2.08 1.53
C ILE A 441 37.18 -3.00 2.67
N THR A 442 37.39 -2.59 3.92
CA THR A 442 36.64 -3.16 5.05
C THR A 442 35.23 -2.57 5.04
N PRO A 443 34.17 -3.36 4.84
CA PRO A 443 32.82 -2.83 4.72
C PRO A 443 32.37 -2.09 6.00
N SER A 444 32.07 -0.80 5.85
CA SER A 444 31.47 0.06 6.87
C SER A 444 30.10 0.59 6.43
N ILE A 445 29.25 0.93 7.41
CA ILE A 445 27.96 1.62 7.18
C ILE A 445 28.18 2.93 6.42
N ALA A 446 29.31 3.61 6.67
CA ALA A 446 29.66 4.86 6.03
C ALA A 446 29.89 4.72 4.51
N ASP A 447 30.29 3.53 4.06
CA ASP A 447 30.60 3.20 2.67
C ASP A 447 29.34 2.83 1.86
N ALA A 448 28.21 2.61 2.54
CA ALA A 448 26.96 2.30 1.87
C ALA A 448 26.57 3.39 0.86
N PRO A 449 26.25 3.03 -0.40
CA PRO A 449 25.76 3.97 -1.40
C PRO A 449 24.65 4.87 -0.86
N LYS A 450 24.65 6.15 -1.24
CA LYS A 450 23.65 7.10 -0.73
C LYS A 450 22.23 6.71 -1.15
N VAL A 451 22.06 6.45 -2.44
CA VAL A 451 20.83 5.96 -3.07
C VAL A 451 21.19 4.83 -4.03
N ALA A 452 20.45 3.74 -3.98
CA ALA A 452 20.53 2.66 -4.96
C ALA A 452 19.24 2.64 -5.79
N THR A 453 19.32 2.41 -7.10
CA THR A 453 18.12 2.22 -7.92
C THR A 453 17.87 0.73 -8.07
N LEU A 454 16.79 0.23 -7.47
CA LEU A 454 16.38 -1.16 -7.57
C LEU A 454 15.70 -1.37 -8.93
N ASN A 455 16.51 -1.74 -9.93
CA ASN A 455 16.08 -2.05 -11.28
C ASN A 455 16.68 -3.40 -11.69
N SER A 456 15.84 -4.33 -12.14
CA SER A 456 16.28 -5.65 -12.57
C SER A 456 15.63 -6.04 -13.89
N PRO A 457 16.42 -6.40 -14.93
CA PRO A 457 15.88 -6.93 -16.18
C PRO A 457 14.97 -8.15 -15.96
N VAL A 458 15.31 -9.00 -14.99
CA VAL A 458 14.51 -10.19 -14.62
C VAL A 458 13.14 -9.76 -14.12
N VAL A 459 13.05 -8.79 -13.21
CA VAL A 459 11.77 -8.30 -12.70
C VAL A 459 10.96 -7.60 -13.81
N ASN A 460 11.61 -6.76 -14.62
CA ASN A 460 10.97 -6.00 -15.67
C ASN A 460 10.35 -6.88 -16.76
N LYS A 461 10.93 -8.05 -17.03
CA LYS A 461 10.36 -9.06 -17.96
C LYS A 461 8.94 -9.47 -17.56
N TYR A 462 8.64 -9.54 -16.26
CA TYR A 462 7.35 -10.01 -15.75
C TYR A 462 6.41 -8.87 -15.30
N SER A 463 6.93 -7.67 -15.04
CA SER A 463 6.17 -6.57 -14.43
C SER A 463 6.72 -5.21 -14.84
N ASP A 464 6.14 -4.60 -15.88
CA ASP A 464 6.62 -3.30 -16.40
C ASP A 464 5.69 -2.11 -16.11
N LEU A 465 4.76 -2.27 -15.17
CA LEU A 465 3.76 -1.24 -14.84
C LEU A 465 4.32 -0.04 -14.06
N TYR A 466 5.49 -0.20 -13.46
CA TYR A 466 6.07 0.74 -12.51
C TYR A 466 7.51 1.10 -12.88
N GLU A 467 7.93 2.32 -12.55
CA GLU A 467 9.32 2.74 -12.62
C GLU A 467 10.15 2.08 -11.49
N PRO A 468 11.48 1.94 -11.68
CA PRO A 468 12.39 1.45 -10.64
C PRO A 468 12.31 2.26 -9.34
N VAL A 469 12.56 1.60 -8.21
CA VAL A 469 12.57 2.26 -6.89
C VAL A 469 13.92 2.89 -6.64
N ARG A 470 13.94 4.16 -6.21
CA ARG A 470 15.12 4.77 -5.60
C ARG A 470 15.13 4.44 -4.11
N PHE A 471 15.97 3.49 -3.73
CA PHE A 471 16.16 3.02 -2.36
C PHE A 471 17.20 3.90 -1.65
N MET A 472 16.80 4.51 -0.53
CA MET A 472 17.66 5.38 0.29
C MET A 472 18.62 4.52 1.14
N HIS A 473 19.58 3.88 0.48
CA HIS A 473 20.40 2.82 1.06
C HIS A 473 21.19 3.29 2.29
N SER A 474 21.89 4.43 2.22
CA SER A 474 22.63 4.98 3.37
C SER A 474 21.77 5.29 4.60
N LYS A 475 20.49 5.66 4.42
CA LYS A 475 19.56 5.85 5.55
C LYS A 475 19.24 4.53 6.22
N HIS A 476 18.94 3.50 5.43
CA HIS A 476 18.67 2.16 5.98
C HIS A 476 19.90 1.60 6.67
N ALA A 477 21.09 1.76 6.07
CA ALA A 477 22.34 1.36 6.69
C ALA A 477 22.57 2.08 8.04
N ASN A 478 22.27 3.39 8.13
CA ASN A 478 22.38 4.15 9.37
C ASN A 478 21.38 3.70 10.45
N VAL A 479 20.13 3.44 10.06
CA VAL A 479 19.07 3.00 10.99
C VAL A 479 19.36 1.58 11.51
N LEU A 480 19.79 0.67 10.64
CA LEU A 480 19.97 -0.74 10.97
C LEU A 480 21.27 -1.01 11.72
N GLY A 481 22.36 -0.29 11.41
CA GLY A 481 23.67 -0.55 12.00
C GLY A 481 24.34 -1.86 11.55
N ASP A 482 23.61 -2.72 10.84
CA ASP A 482 24.04 -4.03 10.38
C ASP A 482 23.53 -4.28 8.95
N CYS A 483 24.45 -4.29 7.98
CA CYS A 483 24.10 -4.53 6.59
C CYS A 483 23.61 -5.97 6.34
N THR A 484 23.94 -6.93 7.22
CA THR A 484 23.57 -8.34 7.06
C THR A 484 22.09 -8.61 7.33
N ILE A 485 21.37 -7.65 7.91
CA ILE A 485 19.90 -7.71 7.99
C ILE A 485 19.29 -7.74 6.58
N CYS A 486 19.84 -6.95 5.65
CA CYS A 486 19.42 -6.95 4.25
C CYS A 486 20.25 -7.87 3.36
N HIS A 487 21.54 -8.00 3.67
CA HIS A 487 22.50 -8.84 2.96
C HIS A 487 22.81 -10.10 3.76
N HIS A 488 21.76 -10.85 4.08
CA HIS A 488 21.81 -11.95 5.03
C HIS A 488 22.62 -13.17 4.57
N ARG A 489 22.95 -13.26 3.27
CA ARG A 489 23.68 -14.38 2.69
C ARG A 489 24.70 -13.95 1.66
N MET A 490 25.80 -14.69 1.59
CA MET A 490 26.86 -14.57 0.60
C MET A 490 27.01 -15.86 -0.19
N PRO A 491 27.17 -15.82 -1.52
CA PRO A 491 27.44 -17.02 -2.31
C PRO A 491 28.75 -17.67 -1.85
N ARG A 492 28.75 -19.00 -1.71
CA ARG A 492 29.98 -19.77 -1.38
C ARG A 492 30.90 -19.87 -2.60
N GLU A 493 30.30 -19.86 -3.79
CA GLU A 493 30.96 -19.94 -5.09
C GLU A 493 30.12 -19.27 -6.18
N GLU A 494 30.70 -19.10 -7.37
CA GLU A 494 30.02 -18.46 -8.49
C GLU A 494 28.72 -19.22 -8.85
N ARG A 495 27.60 -18.50 -8.96
CA ARG A 495 26.24 -19.04 -9.20
C ARG A 495 25.61 -19.82 -8.04
N ASP A 496 26.18 -19.77 -6.84
CA ASP A 496 25.51 -20.29 -5.64
C ASP A 496 24.28 -19.43 -5.29
N THR A 497 23.10 -19.92 -5.67
CA THR A 497 21.83 -19.24 -5.40
C THR A 497 21.30 -19.44 -3.98
N TYR A 498 21.92 -20.35 -3.21
CA TYR A 498 21.52 -20.62 -1.83
C TYR A 498 22.29 -19.74 -0.84
N GLY A 499 23.59 -19.52 -1.11
CA GLY A 499 24.49 -18.76 -0.25
C GLY A 499 24.66 -19.34 1.15
N GLN A 500 25.56 -18.76 1.93
CA GLN A 500 25.74 -19.02 3.36
C GLN A 500 25.40 -17.76 4.16
N PRO A 501 24.83 -17.89 5.37
CA PRO A 501 24.64 -16.76 6.28
C PRO A 501 25.95 -16.00 6.50
N VAL A 502 25.86 -14.70 6.73
CA VAL A 502 27.03 -13.86 6.97
C VAL A 502 26.74 -12.85 8.08
N SER A 503 27.77 -12.47 8.82
CA SER A 503 27.78 -11.39 9.81
C SER A 503 28.71 -10.24 9.39
N MET A 504 28.50 -9.04 9.95
CA MET A 504 29.40 -7.90 9.71
C MET A 504 30.84 -8.18 10.14
N ALA A 505 31.04 -8.98 11.19
CA ALA A 505 32.37 -9.36 11.66
C ALA A 505 33.12 -10.18 10.59
N GLU A 506 32.44 -11.17 9.99
CA GLU A 506 33.01 -11.99 8.93
C GLU A 506 33.28 -11.21 7.65
N LEU A 507 32.38 -10.28 7.27
CA LEU A 507 32.59 -9.42 6.11
C LEU A 507 33.82 -8.51 6.29
N ARG A 508 34.03 -7.98 7.50
CA ARG A 508 35.20 -7.17 7.83
C ARG A 508 36.49 -7.99 7.85
N GLU A 509 36.47 -9.16 8.48
CA GLU A 509 37.62 -10.07 8.52
C GLU A 509 38.04 -10.49 7.10
N LYS A 510 37.05 -10.79 6.25
CA LYS A 510 37.28 -11.21 4.86
C LYS A 510 37.49 -10.05 3.89
N GLN A 511 37.36 -8.80 4.36
CA GLN A 511 37.36 -7.58 3.53
C GLN A 511 36.47 -7.73 2.28
N ALA A 512 35.27 -8.28 2.47
CA ALA A 512 34.36 -8.62 1.39
C ALA A 512 33.09 -7.77 1.46
N GLU A 513 32.69 -7.16 0.35
CA GLU A 513 31.42 -6.44 0.28
C GLU A 513 30.22 -7.41 0.25
N PRO A 514 29.11 -7.08 0.91
CA PRO A 514 27.89 -7.86 0.83
C PRO A 514 27.29 -7.82 -0.59
N VAL A 515 26.72 -8.95 -1.06
CA VAL A 515 26.14 -9.05 -2.41
C VAL A 515 24.65 -8.67 -2.46
N ALA A 516 24.18 -8.20 -3.61
CA ALA A 516 22.76 -7.88 -3.82
C ALA A 516 21.87 -9.13 -3.87
N CYS A 517 20.58 -8.96 -3.56
CA CYS A 517 19.58 -10.04 -3.62
C CYS A 517 19.57 -10.78 -4.95
N SER A 518 19.86 -10.11 -6.07
CA SER A 518 19.87 -10.70 -7.41
C SER A 518 20.93 -11.77 -7.64
N VAL A 519 21.94 -11.86 -6.77
CA VAL A 519 22.97 -12.90 -6.86
C VAL A 519 22.41 -14.26 -6.46
N CYS A 520 21.52 -14.28 -5.45
CA CYS A 520 20.92 -15.51 -4.94
C CYS A 520 19.46 -15.70 -5.38
N HIS A 521 18.72 -14.61 -5.57
CA HIS A 521 17.33 -14.63 -6.01
C HIS A 521 17.22 -14.36 -7.51
N ALA A 522 16.59 -15.30 -8.22
CA ALA A 522 16.42 -15.26 -9.67
C ALA A 522 14.94 -15.05 -10.07
N ASP A 523 14.46 -15.84 -11.03
CA ASP A 523 13.10 -15.74 -11.57
C ASP A 523 12.02 -15.83 -10.47
N PRO A 524 10.82 -15.25 -10.70
CA PRO A 524 9.71 -15.30 -9.76
C PRO A 524 9.34 -16.71 -9.28
N PHE A 525 9.70 -17.74 -10.05
CA PHE A 525 9.47 -19.13 -9.74
C PHE A 525 10.62 -20.00 -10.27
N ASN A 526 11.26 -20.75 -9.37
CA ASN A 526 12.21 -21.81 -9.72
C ASN A 526 11.64 -23.16 -9.26
N PRO A 527 11.24 -24.06 -10.18
CA PRO A 527 10.67 -25.36 -9.81
C PRO A 527 11.67 -26.28 -9.09
N LYS A 528 12.98 -26.00 -9.17
CA LYS A 528 14.03 -26.79 -8.50
C LYS A 528 14.33 -26.32 -7.07
N ASP A 529 13.89 -25.12 -6.70
CA ASP A 529 14.13 -24.53 -5.39
C ASP A 529 12.90 -23.75 -4.95
N LEU A 530 11.90 -24.51 -4.47
CA LEU A 530 10.60 -23.96 -4.10
C LEU A 530 10.69 -23.08 -2.84
N ASN A 531 11.68 -23.28 -1.97
CA ASN A 531 11.74 -22.56 -0.69
C ASN A 531 12.41 -21.17 -0.80
N THR A 532 13.06 -20.86 -1.92
CA THR A 532 13.72 -19.58 -2.15
C THR A 532 12.78 -18.63 -2.93
N PRO A 533 12.38 -17.48 -2.37
CA PRO A 533 11.51 -16.54 -3.10
C PRO A 533 12.23 -15.97 -4.33
N GLY A 534 11.50 -15.71 -5.41
CA GLY A 534 12.07 -15.01 -6.56
C GLY A 534 12.46 -13.55 -6.23
N LEU A 535 13.28 -12.91 -7.07
CA LEU A 535 13.88 -11.60 -6.78
C LEU A 535 12.87 -10.50 -6.43
N LYS A 536 11.71 -10.47 -7.09
CA LYS A 536 10.64 -9.52 -6.74
C LYS A 536 10.07 -9.78 -5.35
N GLY A 537 9.91 -11.06 -4.98
CA GLY A 537 9.40 -11.47 -3.68
C GLY A 537 10.39 -11.14 -2.56
N SER A 538 11.68 -11.41 -2.76
CA SER A 538 12.71 -11.13 -1.76
C SER A 538 12.83 -9.64 -1.43
N TYR A 539 12.79 -8.75 -2.42
CA TYR A 539 12.77 -7.31 -2.16
C TYR A 539 11.53 -6.89 -1.34
N HIS A 540 10.34 -7.32 -1.74
CA HIS A 540 9.11 -6.85 -1.09
C HIS A 540 8.91 -7.45 0.29
N GLN A 541 9.17 -8.74 0.48
CA GLN A 541 8.99 -9.41 1.77
C GLN A 541 9.85 -8.72 2.82
N LEU A 542 11.16 -8.61 2.57
CA LEU A 542 12.07 -7.98 3.52
C LEU A 542 11.73 -6.50 3.78
N CYS A 543 11.47 -5.71 2.73
CA CYS A 543 11.15 -4.30 2.90
C CYS A 543 9.81 -4.09 3.63
N MET A 544 8.77 -4.84 3.26
CA MET A 544 7.43 -4.66 3.83
C MET A 544 7.36 -5.18 5.25
N ASP A 545 7.96 -6.34 5.55
CA ASP A 545 8.03 -6.87 6.92
C ASP A 545 8.68 -5.84 7.85
N CYS A 546 9.80 -5.25 7.43
CA CYS A 546 10.46 -4.19 8.19
C CYS A 546 9.60 -2.92 8.29
N HIS A 547 8.99 -2.45 7.21
CA HIS A 547 8.18 -1.23 7.21
C HIS A 547 6.89 -1.36 8.02
N GLU A 548 6.30 -2.56 8.10
CA GLU A 548 5.10 -2.84 8.89
C GLU A 548 5.41 -3.01 10.38
N GLN A 549 6.55 -3.61 10.73
CA GLN A 549 6.93 -3.89 12.11
C GLN A 549 7.66 -2.74 12.82
N SER A 550 8.38 -1.89 12.08
CA SER A 550 9.14 -0.81 12.69
C SER A 550 8.22 0.20 13.38
N GLU A 551 8.56 0.59 14.61
CA GLU A 551 7.86 1.65 15.34
C GLU A 551 7.98 2.98 14.58
N GLN A 552 6.94 3.30 13.80
CA GLN A 552 6.95 4.51 13.00
C GLN A 552 6.56 5.70 13.89
N VAL A 553 7.55 6.41 14.43
CA VAL A 553 7.31 7.65 15.18
C VAL A 553 6.93 8.77 14.19
N PRO A 554 5.76 9.43 14.32
CA PRO A 554 5.42 10.59 13.52
C PRO A 554 6.45 11.69 13.76
N HIS A 555 6.94 12.34 12.71
CA HIS A 555 7.80 13.51 12.83
C HIS A 555 7.01 14.67 13.42
N ALA A 556 7.01 14.82 14.75
CA ALA A 556 6.43 15.95 15.45
C ALA A 556 7.55 16.97 15.74
N ARG A 557 7.47 18.16 15.15
CA ARG A 557 8.35 19.29 15.51
C ARG A 557 7.54 20.52 15.90
N GLY A 558 7.56 20.82 17.20
CA GLY A 558 7.11 22.09 17.78
C GLY A 558 5.65 22.14 18.23
N PRO A 559 5.22 23.24 18.89
CA PRO A 559 3.95 23.35 19.64
C PRO A 559 2.70 23.33 18.76
N VAL A 560 2.84 23.17 17.44
CA VAL A 560 1.74 22.69 16.61
C VAL A 560 1.59 21.18 16.88
N LEU A 561 1.00 20.87 18.03
CA LEU A 561 0.37 19.58 18.41
C LEU A 561 -0.69 19.14 17.37
N TYR A 562 -0.94 19.96 16.35
CA TYR A 562 -1.75 19.68 15.17
C TYR A 562 -0.95 19.45 13.88
N SER A 563 0.25 18.85 13.97
CA SER A 563 0.86 18.16 12.81
C SER A 563 0.00 16.99 12.27
N ALA A 564 -1.21 16.80 12.81
CA ALA A 564 -2.25 15.91 12.33
C ALA A 564 -3.21 16.52 11.30
N MET A 565 -3.09 17.79 10.88
CA MET A 565 -4.16 18.47 10.13
C MET A 565 -3.79 18.93 8.72
N VAL A 566 -3.57 17.96 7.82
CA VAL A 566 -4.41 17.88 6.62
C VAL A 566 -5.26 16.61 6.71
N ARG A 567 -6.13 16.52 7.73
CA ARG A 567 -7.26 15.58 7.72
C ARG A 567 -8.37 16.20 6.88
N GLY A 568 -8.18 16.20 5.57
CA GLY A 568 -9.28 16.23 4.62
C GLY A 568 -9.47 14.82 4.07
N PRO A 569 -10.68 14.39 3.68
CA PRO A 569 -10.91 13.06 3.08
C PRO A 569 -10.13 12.77 1.78
N ILE A 570 -9.26 13.67 1.33
CA ILE A 570 -8.61 13.67 0.00
C ILE A 570 -7.07 13.77 0.09
N ALA A 571 -6.49 14.26 1.18
CA ALA A 571 -5.05 14.32 1.38
C ALA A 571 -4.69 13.43 2.57
N ARG A 572 -3.78 12.47 2.38
CA ARG A 572 -3.13 11.77 3.50
C ARG A 572 -2.44 12.87 4.32
N ALA A 573 -2.47 12.81 5.64
CA ALA A 573 -1.34 13.35 6.39
C ALA A 573 -0.09 12.73 5.75
N LEU A 574 0.93 13.53 5.41
CA LEU A 574 2.25 12.99 5.11
C LEU A 574 2.76 12.40 6.42
N ASP A 575 2.24 11.24 6.74
CA ASP A 575 2.80 10.36 7.72
C ASP A 575 4.23 10.11 7.27
N THR A 576 5.18 10.45 8.13
CA THR A 576 6.60 10.16 7.99
C THR A 576 6.90 8.67 8.12
N ARG A 577 5.90 7.83 7.84
CA ARG A 577 5.93 6.38 7.91
C ARG A 577 6.66 5.84 6.69
N ALA A 578 7.43 4.78 6.90
CA ALA A 578 7.99 4.00 5.82
C ALA A 578 6.88 3.55 4.84
N PRO A 579 7.14 3.54 3.53
CA PRO A 579 6.10 3.28 2.54
C PRO A 579 5.65 1.81 2.60
N THR A 580 4.36 1.57 2.84
CA THR A 580 3.75 0.23 2.92
C THR A 580 2.83 -0.09 1.73
N ASP A 581 2.84 0.74 0.68
CA ASP A 581 1.99 0.57 -0.48
C ASP A 581 2.75 0.77 -1.80
N CYS A 582 2.30 0.10 -2.85
CA CYS A 582 3.00 0.06 -4.14
C CYS A 582 3.25 1.46 -4.74
N LEU A 583 2.31 2.41 -4.57
CA LEU A 583 2.42 3.74 -5.17
C LEU A 583 3.27 4.70 -4.33
N ALA A 584 3.49 4.38 -3.05
CA ALA A 584 4.44 5.07 -2.21
C ALA A 584 5.89 4.65 -2.51
N CYS A 585 6.11 3.38 -2.86
CA CYS A 585 7.44 2.87 -3.26
C CYS A 585 7.77 3.16 -4.73
N HIS A 586 6.81 2.96 -5.63
CA HIS A 586 7.00 3.07 -7.07
C HIS A 586 6.11 4.14 -7.68
N ALA A 587 6.63 4.80 -8.70
CA ALA A 587 5.77 5.53 -9.63
C ALA A 587 5.24 4.63 -10.73
N LYS A 588 4.01 4.90 -11.20
CA LYS A 588 3.49 4.26 -12.42
C LYS A 588 4.28 4.71 -13.64
N LYS A 589 4.55 3.78 -14.57
CA LYS A 589 5.06 4.14 -15.89
C LYS A 589 4.01 4.93 -16.66
N VAL A 590 4.48 5.90 -17.44
CA VAL A 590 3.63 6.68 -18.33
C VAL A 590 3.34 5.83 -19.58
N PRO A 591 2.06 5.63 -19.97
CA PRO A 591 1.74 4.98 -21.23
C PRO A 591 2.19 5.83 -22.42
N ASN A 592 2.39 5.21 -23.59
CA ASN A 592 2.70 5.95 -24.80
C ASN A 592 1.46 6.73 -25.28
N HIS A 593 1.55 8.06 -25.35
CA HIS A 593 0.44 8.93 -25.71
C HIS A 593 0.32 9.19 -27.23
N ASN A 594 1.30 8.78 -28.06
CA ASN A 594 1.28 9.00 -29.51
C ASN A 594 0.02 8.44 -30.19
N GLN A 595 -0.50 7.31 -29.69
CA GLN A 595 -1.71 6.66 -30.23
C GLN A 595 -2.99 7.00 -29.44
N LEU A 596 -2.85 7.64 -28.28
CA LEU A 596 -3.95 7.94 -27.36
C LEU A 596 -4.49 9.36 -27.56
N VAL A 597 -3.62 10.30 -27.92
CA VAL A 597 -4.00 11.68 -28.25
C VAL A 597 -4.61 11.71 -29.64
N LYS A 598 -5.93 11.79 -29.69
CA LYS A 598 -6.73 11.85 -30.92
C LYS A 598 -7.16 13.29 -31.19
N LEU A 599 -6.25 14.09 -31.72
CA LEU A 599 -6.49 15.49 -32.10
C LEU A 599 -6.09 15.66 -33.57
N ASP A 600 -6.96 16.27 -34.37
CA ASP A 600 -6.70 16.56 -35.78
C ASP A 600 -6.19 18.01 -35.96
N GLY A 601 -5.17 18.21 -36.81
CA GLY A 601 -4.74 19.54 -37.28
C GLY A 601 -4.23 20.52 -36.20
N ASN A 602 -4.44 21.83 -36.43
CA ASN A 602 -4.01 22.95 -35.57
C ASN A 602 -4.88 23.06 -34.29
N ALA A 603 -4.84 22.05 -33.42
CA ALA A 603 -5.56 22.07 -32.15
C ALA A 603 -5.05 23.19 -31.22
N ASP A 604 -5.96 23.91 -30.59
CA ASP A 604 -5.63 24.92 -29.60
C ASP A 604 -5.42 24.33 -28.19
N ALA A 605 -4.94 25.15 -27.25
CA ALA A 605 -4.62 24.72 -25.90
C ALA A 605 -5.81 24.18 -25.10
N LEU A 606 -7.02 24.69 -25.37
CA LEU A 606 -8.25 24.25 -24.70
C LEU A 606 -8.73 22.90 -25.26
N ALA A 607 -8.62 22.71 -26.58
CA ALA A 607 -8.91 21.45 -27.25
C ALA A 607 -8.00 20.33 -26.73
N VAL A 608 -6.70 20.61 -26.55
CA VAL A 608 -5.77 19.65 -25.92
C VAL A 608 -6.24 19.23 -24.54
N THR A 609 -6.59 20.20 -23.68
CA THR A 609 -7.05 19.91 -22.32
C THR A 609 -8.33 19.08 -22.32
N LYS A 610 -9.30 19.41 -23.18
CA LYS A 610 -10.53 18.63 -23.34
C LYS A 610 -10.24 17.18 -23.77
N ASN A 611 -9.26 16.96 -24.65
CA ASN A 611 -8.81 15.63 -25.04
C ASN A 611 -8.19 14.87 -23.85
N CYS A 612 -7.31 15.51 -23.08
CA CYS A 612 -6.74 14.92 -21.86
C CYS A 612 -7.84 14.49 -20.88
N LEU A 613 -8.85 15.34 -20.66
CA LEU A 613 -9.94 15.09 -19.71
C LEU A 613 -10.86 13.95 -20.11
N ALA A 614 -10.85 13.49 -21.37
CA ALA A 614 -11.59 12.29 -21.79
C ALA A 614 -11.12 11.04 -21.02
N CYS A 615 -9.82 10.97 -20.69
CA CYS A 615 -9.22 9.89 -19.91
C CYS A 615 -8.84 10.31 -18.48
N HIS A 616 -8.51 11.59 -18.27
CA HIS A 616 -7.94 12.12 -17.03
C HIS A 616 -8.90 13.05 -16.25
N ARG A 617 -10.21 12.78 -16.32
CA ARG A 617 -11.22 13.59 -15.62
C ARG A 617 -10.99 13.63 -14.10
N LYS A 618 -10.53 12.52 -13.51
CA LYS A 618 -10.26 12.42 -12.07
C LYS A 618 -9.09 13.31 -11.66
N GLU A 619 -8.05 13.35 -12.48
CA GLU A 619 -6.89 14.22 -12.29
C GLU A 619 -7.29 15.69 -12.43
N GLY A 620 -8.11 16.03 -13.44
CA GLY A 620 -8.69 17.37 -13.58
C GLY A 620 -9.47 17.82 -12.35
N GLN A 621 -10.35 16.96 -11.82
CA GLN A 621 -11.10 17.22 -10.59
C GLN A 621 -10.20 17.40 -9.36
N ALA A 622 -9.07 16.72 -9.31
CA ALA A 622 -8.11 16.84 -8.23
C ALA A 622 -7.36 18.19 -8.31
N ILE A 623 -6.91 18.59 -9.51
CA ILE A 623 -6.23 19.87 -9.76
C ILE A 623 -7.07 21.06 -9.30
N LEU A 624 -8.39 21.05 -9.54
CA LEU A 624 -9.27 22.14 -9.11
C LEU A 624 -9.23 22.43 -7.61
N LYS A 625 -8.79 21.47 -6.80
CA LYS A 625 -8.70 21.59 -5.33
C LYS A 625 -7.34 22.11 -4.86
N THR A 626 -6.36 22.20 -5.75
CA THR A 626 -4.97 22.51 -5.40
C THR A 626 -4.69 23.99 -5.28
N ALA A 627 -3.68 24.34 -4.48
CA ALA A 627 -3.13 25.69 -4.38
C ALA A 627 -2.46 26.16 -5.68
N HIS A 628 -1.95 25.24 -6.51
CA HIS A 628 -1.42 25.60 -7.83
C HIS A 628 -2.50 26.14 -8.76
N TRP A 629 -3.71 25.57 -8.71
CA TRP A 629 -4.87 26.05 -9.46
C TRP A 629 -5.52 27.28 -8.83
N LYS A 630 -5.80 27.24 -7.53
CA LYS A 630 -6.51 28.34 -6.85
C LYS A 630 -5.63 29.55 -6.57
N TRP A 631 -4.32 29.34 -6.47
CA TRP A 631 -3.34 30.30 -5.92
C TRP A 631 -3.63 30.74 -4.48
N HIS A 632 -4.46 30.01 -3.75
CA HIS A 632 -4.68 30.13 -2.32
C HIS A 632 -5.02 28.76 -1.73
N GLY A 633 -4.97 28.66 -0.40
CA GLY A 633 -5.28 27.42 0.30
C GLY A 633 -5.12 27.54 1.80
N PRO A 634 -5.17 26.40 2.52
CA PRO A 634 -4.94 26.35 3.96
C PRO A 634 -3.60 26.96 4.34
N SER A 635 -3.58 27.73 5.42
CA SER A 635 -2.41 28.48 5.88
C SER A 635 -2.09 28.29 7.37
N PRO A 636 -1.99 27.03 7.86
CA PRO A 636 -1.92 26.70 9.29
C PRO A 636 -0.66 27.23 10.01
N TYR A 637 0.32 27.74 9.28
CA TYR A 637 1.58 28.30 9.81
C TYR A 637 1.63 29.84 9.73
N THR A 638 0.52 30.50 9.44
CA THR A 638 0.42 31.95 9.51
C THR A 638 -0.10 32.36 10.87
N VAL A 639 0.75 33.02 11.66
CA VAL A 639 0.42 33.40 13.05
C VAL A 639 -0.81 34.30 13.08
N GLY A 640 -1.80 33.92 13.90
CA GLY A 640 -3.07 34.62 14.06
C GLY A 640 -4.06 34.44 12.90
N GLN A 641 -3.72 33.66 11.88
CA GLN A 641 -4.52 33.41 10.68
C GLN A 641 -4.56 31.92 10.30
N GLU A 642 -4.25 31.02 11.24
CA GLU A 642 -4.01 29.59 11.01
C GLU A 642 -5.22 28.87 10.39
N LYS A 643 -6.43 29.38 10.66
CA LYS A 643 -7.70 28.80 10.17
C LYS A 643 -8.10 29.29 8.78
N ARG A 644 -7.38 30.25 8.19
CA ARG A 644 -7.73 30.80 6.87
C ARG A 644 -7.32 29.88 5.74
N ILE A 645 -8.20 29.81 4.73
CA ILE A 645 -8.06 28.97 3.52
C ILE A 645 -8.02 29.80 2.21
N ASP A 646 -8.13 31.12 2.34
CA ASP A 646 -8.14 32.11 1.26
C ASP A 646 -6.79 32.85 1.16
N LEU A 647 -5.81 32.50 1.99
CA LEU A 647 -4.47 33.06 1.93
C LEU A 647 -3.64 32.43 0.81
N GLY A 648 -3.01 33.29 0.01
CA GLY A 648 -2.14 32.92 -1.11
C GLY A 648 -1.97 34.05 -2.11
N LYS A 649 -1.38 33.73 -3.27
CA LYS A 649 -1.05 34.66 -4.34
C LYS A 649 -2.27 35.29 -5.03
N SER A 650 -3.46 34.69 -4.92
CA SER A 650 -4.65 35.13 -5.68
C SER A 650 -5.18 36.51 -5.28
N HIS A 651 -5.13 36.87 -3.99
CA HIS A 651 -5.80 38.10 -3.53
C HIS A 651 -5.10 38.75 -2.34
N ALA A 652 -5.04 38.07 -1.19
CA ALA A 652 -4.73 38.70 0.09
C ALA A 652 -3.23 38.95 0.34
N THR A 653 -2.32 38.24 -0.33
CA THR A 653 -0.87 38.38 -0.06
C THR A 653 -0.24 39.50 -0.88
N ILE A 654 0.73 40.17 -0.28
CA ILE A 654 1.53 41.22 -0.91
C ILE A 654 3.02 40.86 -0.80
N ASN A 655 3.81 41.21 -1.83
CA ASN A 655 5.26 41.08 -1.82
C ASN A 655 5.92 42.41 -2.19
N ASN A 656 7.24 42.50 -2.07
CA ASN A 656 8.02 43.68 -2.47
C ASN A 656 8.73 43.51 -3.81
N PHE A 657 8.19 42.67 -4.70
CA PHE A 657 8.61 42.54 -6.10
C PHE A 657 7.59 43.24 -7.00
N CYS A 658 6.66 42.49 -7.59
CA CYS A 658 5.56 43.02 -8.41
C CYS A 658 4.32 43.39 -7.58
N ILE A 659 4.47 43.49 -6.26
CA ILE A 659 3.47 43.94 -5.30
C ILE A 659 2.30 42.95 -5.12
N ASN A 660 1.31 42.96 -6.00
CA ASN A 660 0.09 42.16 -5.82
C ASN A 660 -0.57 41.78 -7.17
N LEU A 661 -1.42 40.74 -7.16
CA LEU A 661 -2.11 40.23 -8.35
C LEU A 661 -3.27 41.11 -8.82
N ASN A 662 -4.01 41.74 -7.90
CA ASN A 662 -5.22 42.51 -8.20
C ASN A 662 -4.91 43.60 -9.24
N GLY A 663 -5.70 43.66 -10.31
CA GLY A 663 -5.49 44.55 -11.46
C GLY A 663 -4.41 44.10 -12.47
N ASN A 664 -3.62 43.07 -12.15
CA ASN A 664 -2.43 42.67 -12.90
C ASN A 664 -2.47 41.26 -13.51
N TRP A 665 -3.63 40.59 -13.49
CA TRP A 665 -3.76 39.17 -13.82
C TRP A 665 -3.07 38.74 -15.13
N PRO A 666 -3.28 39.36 -16.31
CA PRO A 666 -2.76 38.82 -17.57
C PRO A 666 -1.24 38.65 -17.60
N ARG A 667 -0.52 39.52 -16.87
CA ARG A 667 0.94 39.46 -16.74
C ARG A 667 1.38 38.47 -15.67
N CYS A 668 0.65 38.34 -14.58
CA CYS A 668 1.01 37.47 -13.48
C CYS A 668 0.67 36.00 -13.75
N THR A 669 -0.47 35.76 -14.40
CA THR A 669 -1.05 34.43 -14.69
C THR A 669 -0.36 33.74 -15.87
N SER A 670 0.66 34.36 -16.48
CA SER A 670 1.62 33.65 -17.32
C SER A 670 2.34 32.52 -16.57
N CYS A 671 2.36 32.56 -15.24
CA CYS A 671 2.88 31.49 -14.37
C CYS A 671 1.77 30.69 -13.66
N HIS A 672 0.50 30.87 -14.04
CA HIS A 672 -0.62 30.07 -13.52
C HIS A 672 -0.75 28.78 -14.34
N ILE A 673 -1.18 27.69 -13.72
CA ILE A 673 -1.40 26.39 -14.40
C ILE A 673 -2.76 26.33 -15.12
N GLY A 674 -3.22 27.46 -15.64
CA GLY A 674 -4.47 27.57 -16.37
C GLY A 674 -4.40 28.56 -17.52
N TYR A 675 -5.48 28.58 -18.30
CA TYR A 675 -5.65 29.37 -19.51
C TYR A 675 -6.76 30.40 -19.36
N GLY A 676 -6.43 31.68 -19.56
CA GLY A 676 -7.41 32.76 -19.67
C GLY A 676 -7.78 33.45 -18.36
N TRP A 677 -6.95 33.36 -17.32
CA TRP A 677 -7.17 34.12 -16.09
C TRP A 677 -6.73 35.59 -16.29
N GLN A 678 -7.66 36.41 -16.77
CA GLN A 678 -7.45 37.82 -17.14
C GLN A 678 -7.97 38.82 -16.11
N ASP A 679 -8.91 38.41 -15.25
CA ASP A 679 -9.54 39.25 -14.24
C ASP A 679 -10.14 38.39 -13.10
N GLN A 680 -10.91 39.03 -12.21
CA GLN A 680 -11.57 38.39 -11.07
C GLN A 680 -12.68 37.38 -11.43
N ASN A 681 -13.21 37.40 -12.66
CA ASN A 681 -14.34 36.57 -13.10
C ASN A 681 -13.90 35.22 -13.69
N PHE A 682 -12.64 34.82 -13.49
CA PHE A 682 -12.14 33.55 -13.95
C PHE A 682 -12.86 32.37 -13.28
N ASP A 683 -13.43 31.49 -14.08
CA ASP A 683 -14.12 30.30 -13.58
C ASP A 683 -13.13 29.21 -13.16
N PHE A 684 -12.89 29.10 -11.84
CA PHE A 684 -12.07 28.06 -11.24
C PHE A 684 -12.73 26.67 -11.21
N ASN A 685 -13.96 26.50 -11.67
CA ASN A 685 -14.62 25.19 -11.78
C ASN A 685 -14.50 24.59 -13.19
N ASP A 686 -14.09 25.39 -14.18
CA ASP A 686 -13.92 24.93 -15.56
C ASP A 686 -12.60 24.17 -15.75
N MET A 687 -12.68 22.85 -15.70
CA MET A 687 -11.52 21.97 -15.93
C MET A 687 -10.90 22.14 -17.32
N SER A 688 -11.65 22.61 -18.33
CA SER A 688 -11.12 22.75 -19.69
C SER A 688 -10.05 23.85 -19.82
N LYS A 689 -9.95 24.70 -18.79
CA LYS A 689 -8.94 25.76 -18.68
C LYS A 689 -7.68 25.33 -17.95
N ILE A 690 -7.56 24.07 -17.51
CA ILE A 690 -6.34 23.55 -16.88
C ILE A 690 -5.22 23.45 -17.92
N ASP A 691 -4.04 23.96 -17.59
CA ASP A 691 -2.84 23.77 -18.41
C ASP A 691 -2.15 22.46 -18.02
N CYS A 692 -2.51 21.37 -18.69
CA CYS A 692 -1.85 20.08 -18.48
C CYS A 692 -0.39 20.08 -18.97
N LEU A 693 -0.08 20.87 -20.01
CA LEU A 693 1.19 20.77 -20.73
C LEU A 693 2.35 21.44 -20.00
N VAL A 694 2.10 22.53 -19.25
CA VAL A 694 3.16 23.24 -18.53
C VAL A 694 3.95 22.33 -17.57
N CYS A 695 3.28 21.35 -16.95
CA CYS A 695 3.91 20.38 -16.07
C CYS A 695 4.37 19.10 -16.77
N HIS A 696 3.72 18.70 -17.87
CA HIS A 696 3.88 17.36 -18.45
C HIS A 696 4.59 17.30 -19.80
N ASP A 697 4.91 18.43 -20.44
CA ASP A 697 5.69 18.45 -21.69
C ASP A 697 7.09 17.83 -21.49
N THR A 698 7.42 16.76 -22.22
CA THR A 698 8.79 16.21 -22.21
C THR A 698 9.60 16.59 -23.45
N THR A 699 9.03 17.37 -24.37
CA THR A 699 9.75 17.85 -25.57
C THR A 699 10.65 19.06 -25.28
N GLY A 700 10.37 19.79 -24.19
CA GLY A 700 11.07 21.03 -23.82
C GLY A 700 10.67 22.23 -24.69
N LYS A 701 9.65 22.09 -25.54
CA LYS A 701 9.19 23.13 -26.47
C LYS A 701 8.07 23.99 -25.89
N TYR A 702 7.27 23.47 -24.95
CA TYR A 702 6.11 24.18 -24.42
C TYR A 702 6.52 25.42 -23.60
N LYS A 703 5.99 26.59 -23.99
CA LYS A 703 6.26 27.87 -23.32
C LYS A 703 5.01 28.72 -23.26
N LYS A 704 4.74 29.29 -22.09
CA LYS A 704 3.64 30.25 -21.89
C LYS A 704 4.03 31.63 -22.40
N ALA A 705 3.09 32.33 -23.03
CA ALA A 705 3.29 33.70 -23.49
C ALA A 705 3.16 34.68 -22.29
N PRO A 706 4.20 35.45 -21.95
CA PRO A 706 4.22 36.26 -20.73
C PRO A 706 3.09 37.30 -20.55
N PRO A 707 2.45 37.87 -21.60
CA PRO A 707 1.31 38.77 -21.43
C PRO A 707 -0.05 38.14 -21.74
N ALA A 708 -0.11 36.83 -22.02
CA ALA A 708 -1.30 36.19 -22.60
C ALA A 708 -2.16 35.43 -21.58
N ALA A 709 -2.16 35.85 -20.31
CA ALA A 709 -3.03 35.27 -19.27
C ALA A 709 -2.98 33.73 -19.18
N GLY A 710 -1.77 33.18 -19.32
CA GLY A 710 -1.53 31.75 -19.24
C GLY A 710 -1.54 31.01 -20.58
N PHE A 711 -1.97 31.60 -21.70
CA PHE A 711 -1.92 30.91 -22.99
C PHE A 711 -0.47 30.69 -23.48
N PRO A 712 -0.22 29.61 -24.27
CA PRO A 712 1.09 29.37 -24.86
C PRO A 712 1.49 30.44 -25.90
N ILE A 713 2.79 30.51 -26.23
CA ILE A 713 3.24 31.29 -27.39
C ILE A 713 2.62 30.75 -28.68
N LYS A 714 2.43 31.62 -29.69
CA LYS A 714 1.87 31.24 -30.99
C LYS A 714 2.80 30.28 -31.73
N ASN A 715 2.23 29.50 -32.66
CA ASN A 715 2.94 28.59 -33.58
C ASN A 715 3.67 27.42 -32.89
N LEU A 716 3.20 26.97 -31.72
CA LEU A 716 3.63 25.69 -31.15
C LEU A 716 2.83 24.54 -31.75
N ASP A 717 3.52 23.44 -32.05
CA ASP A 717 2.87 22.17 -32.37
C ASP A 717 2.36 21.52 -31.06
N LEU A 718 1.17 21.94 -30.63
CA LEU A 718 0.56 21.47 -29.39
C LEU A 718 0.15 20.00 -29.46
N VAL A 719 -0.12 19.47 -30.67
CA VAL A 719 -0.44 18.05 -30.86
C VAL A 719 0.80 17.20 -30.61
N ALA A 720 1.94 17.56 -31.21
CA ALA A 720 3.21 16.85 -30.97
C ALA A 720 3.64 16.94 -29.50
N ILE A 721 3.45 18.09 -28.84
CA ILE A 721 3.71 18.23 -27.41
C ILE A 721 2.79 17.31 -26.59
N ALA A 722 1.49 17.30 -26.88
CA ALA A 722 0.51 16.47 -26.19
C ALA A 722 0.78 14.96 -26.36
N GLN A 723 1.24 14.53 -27.54
CA GLN A 723 1.62 13.15 -27.82
C GLN A 723 2.85 12.70 -27.03
N ASN A 724 3.72 13.63 -26.64
CA ASN A 724 4.94 13.39 -25.89
C ASN A 724 4.84 13.86 -24.43
N VAL A 725 3.65 13.80 -23.82
CA VAL A 725 3.51 14.10 -22.39
C VAL A 725 4.08 12.98 -21.52
N GLY A 726 4.60 13.35 -20.36
CA GLY A 726 5.24 12.42 -19.44
C GLY A 726 5.38 12.94 -18.02
N ARG A 727 6.27 12.32 -17.25
CA ARG A 727 6.53 12.76 -15.87
C ARG A 727 7.26 14.11 -15.88
N PRO A 728 6.89 15.07 -15.02
CA PRO A 728 7.53 16.38 -14.97
C PRO A 728 9.04 16.29 -14.75
N SER A 729 9.80 17.09 -15.48
CA SER A 729 11.21 17.37 -15.21
C SER A 729 11.36 18.65 -14.39
N ARG A 730 12.58 18.93 -13.91
CA ARG A 730 12.89 20.22 -13.25
C ARG A 730 12.59 21.42 -14.15
N ALA A 731 12.79 21.27 -15.46
CA ALA A 731 12.51 22.30 -16.44
C ALA A 731 11.01 22.65 -16.51
N ASN A 732 10.12 21.66 -16.37
CA ASN A 732 8.66 21.89 -16.35
C ASN A 732 8.25 22.77 -15.16
N CYS A 733 8.71 22.43 -13.95
CA CYS A 733 8.44 23.20 -12.75
C CYS A 733 9.04 24.62 -12.83
N GLY A 734 10.25 24.72 -13.38
CA GLY A 734 11.06 25.91 -13.28
C GLY A 734 10.88 26.93 -14.41
N LEU A 735 11.03 26.52 -15.67
CA LEU A 735 11.29 27.44 -16.78
C LEU A 735 10.11 28.37 -17.11
N ASN A 736 8.87 27.97 -16.82
CA ASN A 736 7.69 28.81 -16.98
C ASN A 736 7.34 29.59 -15.70
N CYS A 737 7.73 29.09 -14.53
CA CYS A 737 7.22 29.56 -13.24
C CYS A 737 8.32 29.75 -12.18
N HIS A 738 8.81 28.67 -11.56
CA HIS A 738 9.60 28.77 -10.32
C HIS A 738 10.96 29.46 -10.52
N PHE A 739 11.60 29.28 -11.67
CA PHE A 739 12.90 29.91 -11.98
C PHE A 739 12.74 31.37 -12.42
N ARG A 740 11.56 31.76 -12.93
CA ARG A 740 11.32 33.07 -13.57
C ARG A 740 10.40 34.01 -12.78
N GLY A 741 10.11 33.68 -11.53
CA GLY A 741 9.26 34.49 -10.66
C GLY A 741 9.80 35.92 -10.48
N GLY A 742 8.92 36.93 -10.39
CA GLY A 742 9.34 38.33 -10.25
C GLY A 742 9.68 39.03 -11.58
N GLY A 743 9.36 38.39 -12.72
CA GLY A 743 9.46 38.99 -14.06
C GLY A 743 10.72 38.62 -14.83
N GLY A 744 11.51 37.65 -14.36
CA GLY A 744 12.74 37.19 -15.01
C GLY A 744 13.42 36.06 -14.24
N ASP A 745 14.42 35.44 -14.87
CA ASP A 745 15.18 34.33 -14.28
C ASP A 745 15.97 34.77 -13.03
N ALA A 746 15.94 33.94 -11.98
CA ALA A 746 16.61 34.16 -10.68
C ALA A 746 16.23 35.47 -9.96
N VAL A 747 15.13 36.14 -10.32
CA VAL A 747 14.74 37.42 -9.69
C VAL A 747 14.23 37.21 -8.26
N LYS A 748 13.22 36.35 -8.10
CA LYS A 748 12.46 36.22 -6.84
C LYS A 748 13.10 35.26 -5.85
N HIS A 749 13.23 33.99 -6.23
CA HIS A 749 13.87 32.97 -5.40
C HIS A 749 15.39 33.17 -5.41
N GLY A 750 16.03 32.96 -4.27
CA GLY A 750 17.50 33.06 -4.15
C GLY A 750 18.21 31.77 -4.56
N ASP A 751 17.55 30.63 -4.42
CA ASP A 751 18.07 29.28 -4.60
C ASP A 751 17.41 28.55 -5.78
N MET A 752 16.78 29.28 -6.70
CA MET A 752 16.14 28.70 -7.88
C MET A 752 16.35 29.56 -9.13
N SER A 753 16.94 28.95 -10.15
CA SER A 753 17.20 29.56 -11.44
C SER A 753 17.16 28.53 -12.57
N SER A 754 17.21 28.99 -13.82
CA SER A 754 17.27 28.12 -15.00
C SER A 754 18.43 27.12 -14.99
N MET A 755 19.49 27.36 -14.20
CA MET A 755 20.60 26.42 -14.00
C MET A 755 20.15 25.08 -13.40
N LEU A 756 19.09 25.09 -12.58
CA LEU A 756 18.51 23.87 -11.99
C LEU A 756 17.78 22.97 -12.99
N ALA A 757 17.63 23.37 -14.25
CA ALA A 757 17.16 22.44 -15.28
C ALA A 757 18.15 21.26 -15.45
N LYS A 758 19.45 21.54 -15.44
CA LYS A 758 20.53 20.55 -15.55
C LYS A 758 21.77 21.03 -14.76
N PRO A 759 21.71 21.04 -13.43
CA PRO A 759 22.82 21.51 -12.60
C PRO A 759 23.92 20.44 -12.51
N ASP A 760 25.13 20.84 -12.15
CA ASP A 760 26.18 19.94 -11.68
C ASP A 760 26.05 19.67 -10.17
N ARG A 761 26.87 18.75 -9.65
CA ARG A 761 26.89 18.36 -8.23
C ARG A 761 27.29 19.50 -7.28
N ASN A 762 28.14 20.43 -7.70
CA ASN A 762 28.57 21.57 -6.87
C ASN A 762 27.47 22.63 -6.73
N HIS A 763 26.64 22.76 -7.76
CA HIS A 763 25.48 23.65 -7.75
C HIS A 763 24.39 23.10 -6.82
N ASP A 764 23.99 21.83 -6.97
CA ASP A 764 23.10 21.13 -6.03
C ASP A 764 23.36 19.61 -6.04
N VAL A 765 23.70 19.02 -4.89
CA VAL A 765 24.03 17.58 -4.81
C VAL A 765 22.85 16.64 -5.12
N HIS A 766 21.63 17.07 -4.85
CA HIS A 766 20.44 16.26 -5.06
C HIS A 766 20.00 16.32 -6.53
N MET A 767 19.99 17.51 -7.12
CA MET A 767 19.55 17.73 -8.50
C MET A 767 20.66 17.56 -9.54
N GLY A 768 21.93 17.53 -9.11
CA GLY A 768 23.11 17.38 -9.97
C GLY A 768 22.95 16.24 -10.96
N ALA A 769 23.04 16.55 -12.25
CA ALA A 769 22.81 15.62 -13.35
C ALA A 769 24.10 15.01 -13.93
N ALA A 770 25.26 15.54 -13.53
CA ALA A 770 26.60 15.10 -13.92
C ALA A 770 27.45 14.77 -12.67
N ASP A 771 28.57 14.07 -12.86
CA ASP A 771 29.65 13.85 -11.88
C ASP A 771 29.15 13.46 -10.47
N GLU A 772 28.63 12.22 -10.34
CA GLU A 772 28.16 11.63 -9.08
C GLU A 772 26.95 12.31 -8.41
N GLY A 773 26.27 13.26 -9.07
CA GLY A 773 25.00 13.83 -8.60
C GLY A 773 23.83 12.84 -8.63
N LEU A 774 22.82 13.04 -7.77
CA LEU A 774 21.68 12.11 -7.64
C LEU A 774 20.59 12.27 -8.73
N ASN A 775 20.66 13.36 -9.50
CA ASN A 775 19.74 13.72 -10.58
C ASN A 775 18.25 13.66 -10.18
N PHE A 776 17.91 14.15 -8.99
CA PHE A 776 16.53 14.21 -8.49
C PHE A 776 15.69 15.18 -9.30
N ARG A 777 14.47 14.77 -9.62
CA ARG A 777 13.39 15.66 -10.06
C ARG A 777 12.79 16.36 -8.84
N CYS A 778 12.07 17.46 -9.05
CA CYS A 778 11.44 18.19 -7.94
C CYS A 778 10.55 17.27 -7.09
N GLN A 779 9.76 16.41 -7.74
CA GLN A 779 8.82 15.49 -7.09
C GLN A 779 9.48 14.29 -6.40
N ASP A 780 10.80 14.10 -6.52
CA ASP A 780 11.51 13.11 -5.72
C ASP A 780 11.53 13.54 -4.24
N CYS A 781 11.59 14.86 -3.99
CA CYS A 781 11.41 15.49 -2.67
C CYS A 781 9.97 15.96 -2.46
N HIS A 782 9.43 16.74 -3.39
CA HIS A 782 8.05 17.26 -3.38
C HIS A 782 7.05 16.18 -3.80
N LYS A 783 6.91 15.14 -2.97
CA LYS A 783 6.00 14.02 -3.23
C LYS A 783 4.61 14.53 -3.61
N THR A 784 4.06 14.02 -4.71
CA THR A 784 2.79 14.45 -5.29
C THR A 784 1.77 13.33 -5.23
N ARG A 785 0.58 13.61 -4.70
CA ARG A 785 -0.56 12.68 -4.73
C ARG A 785 -1.83 13.42 -5.10
N ASN A 786 -2.61 12.87 -6.03
CA ASN A 786 -3.80 13.52 -6.55
C ASN A 786 -3.52 14.96 -7.00
N HIS A 787 -2.38 15.19 -7.66
CA HIS A 787 -1.89 16.51 -8.10
C HIS A 787 -1.63 17.56 -6.99
N MET A 788 -1.82 17.22 -5.71
CA MET A 788 -1.35 18.05 -4.59
C MET A 788 0.15 17.82 -4.41
N ILE A 789 0.94 18.89 -4.56
CA ILE A 789 2.40 18.85 -4.51
C ILE A 789 2.82 19.26 -3.10
N SER A 790 3.44 18.33 -2.36
CA SER A 790 3.87 18.61 -0.99
C SER A 790 4.90 19.74 -0.91
N GLY A 791 4.82 20.54 0.15
CA GLY A 791 5.74 21.63 0.41
C GLY A 791 5.08 22.78 1.13
N ARG A 792 5.90 23.52 1.87
CA ARG A 792 5.52 24.77 2.54
C ARG A 792 6.53 25.85 2.20
N SER A 793 6.05 27.08 2.08
CA SER A 793 6.90 28.25 1.82
C SER A 793 6.77 29.26 2.96
N ILE A 794 7.87 29.97 3.25
CA ILE A 794 7.80 31.15 4.11
C ILE A 794 7.10 32.30 3.38
N SER A 795 7.34 32.43 2.07
CA SER A 795 6.88 33.56 1.28
C SER A 795 5.45 33.42 0.74
N VAL A 796 4.89 32.22 0.73
CA VAL A 796 3.52 31.93 0.29
C VAL A 796 2.81 31.15 1.39
N ALA A 797 1.62 31.62 1.79
CA ALA A 797 0.90 31.10 2.95
C ALA A 797 0.25 29.73 2.74
N ALA A 798 -0.17 29.42 1.51
CA ALA A 798 -0.84 28.16 1.19
C ALA A 798 0.12 26.97 1.34
N VAL A 799 -0.37 25.88 1.95
CA VAL A 799 0.41 24.66 2.21
C VAL A 799 -0.33 23.41 1.71
N GLU A 800 0.39 22.54 1.01
CA GLU A 800 -0.12 21.27 0.46
C GLU A 800 0.69 20.04 0.94
N GLY A 801 1.32 20.16 2.11
CA GLY A 801 2.18 19.14 2.72
C GLY A 801 3.45 19.77 3.28
N ASP A 802 4.43 18.95 3.65
CA ASP A 802 5.71 19.42 4.18
C ASP A 802 6.90 18.70 3.53
N LEU A 803 8.10 19.20 3.82
CA LEU A 803 9.36 18.69 3.32
C LEU A 803 10.40 18.79 4.43
N SER A 804 11.17 17.71 4.61
CA SER A 804 12.28 17.66 5.57
C SER A 804 13.45 16.86 5.00
N CYS A 805 14.67 17.25 5.36
CA CYS A 805 15.88 16.48 5.06
C CYS A 805 15.79 15.06 5.66
N GLU A 806 15.10 14.93 6.79
CA GLU A 806 14.97 13.67 7.54
C GLU A 806 14.02 12.65 6.89
N TYR A 807 13.38 13.01 5.78
CA TYR A 807 12.66 12.04 4.97
C TYR A 807 13.65 11.08 4.30
N CYS A 808 14.82 11.58 3.91
CA CYS A 808 15.88 10.80 3.26
C CYS A 808 17.12 10.60 4.14
N HIS A 809 17.30 11.40 5.19
CA HIS A 809 18.38 11.27 6.17
C HIS A 809 17.81 10.93 7.56
N THR A 810 18.63 10.53 8.51
CA THR A 810 18.21 10.43 9.92
C THR A 810 18.36 11.79 10.60
N ASP A 811 17.89 11.91 11.84
CA ASP A 811 18.13 13.07 12.72
C ASP A 811 19.59 13.16 13.21
N SER A 812 20.32 12.04 13.10
CA SER A 812 21.78 11.92 13.30
C SER A 812 22.48 11.50 11.99
N PRO A 813 22.56 12.40 10.99
CA PRO A 813 22.98 12.06 9.62
C PRO A 813 24.49 11.90 9.44
N HIS A 814 25.31 12.30 10.41
CA HIS A 814 26.77 12.16 10.34
C HIS A 814 27.16 10.77 10.87
N ILE A 815 27.60 9.90 9.97
CA ILE A 815 27.83 8.47 10.22
C ILE A 815 29.32 8.23 10.40
N GLY A 816 29.72 7.81 11.59
CA GLY A 816 31.09 7.45 11.93
C GLY A 816 31.26 7.30 13.44
N SER A 817 32.43 6.81 13.84
CA SER A 817 32.83 6.69 15.26
C SER A 817 33.64 7.89 15.74
N GLU A 818 33.86 8.87 14.87
CA GLU A 818 34.68 10.03 15.19
C GLU A 818 33.91 11.02 16.06
N LEU A 819 34.63 11.69 16.95
CA LEU A 819 34.02 12.64 17.86
C LEU A 819 33.34 13.81 17.13
N ILE A 820 33.81 14.17 15.94
CA ILE A 820 33.21 15.22 15.11
C ILE A 820 31.78 14.85 14.69
N ASP A 821 31.50 13.59 14.37
CA ASP A 821 30.17 13.13 13.96
C ASP A 821 29.17 13.30 15.11
N HIS A 822 29.59 12.96 16.34
CA HIS A 822 28.79 13.18 17.55
C HIS A 822 28.47 14.66 17.77
N HIS A 823 29.45 15.54 17.57
CA HIS A 823 29.25 16.98 17.72
C HIS A 823 28.29 17.52 16.66
N LEU A 824 28.49 17.18 15.39
CA LEU A 824 27.62 17.62 14.31
C LEU A 824 26.18 17.08 14.47
N ASN A 825 26.02 15.85 14.95
CA ASN A 825 24.70 15.29 15.28
C ASN A 825 24.03 16.00 16.46
N LYS A 826 24.78 16.52 17.45
CA LYS A 826 24.19 17.39 18.49
C LYS A 826 23.74 18.74 17.93
N HIS A 827 24.46 19.29 16.94
CA HIS A 827 24.08 20.56 16.32
C HIS A 827 22.71 20.48 15.64
N THR A 828 22.32 19.33 15.08
CA THR A 828 21.04 19.18 14.37
C THR A 828 19.82 19.49 15.25
N ARG A 829 19.97 19.46 16.59
CA ARG A 829 18.90 19.84 17.53
C ARG A 829 18.55 21.32 17.49
N HIS A 830 19.54 22.18 17.21
CA HIS A 830 19.42 23.64 17.30
C HIS A 830 19.74 24.37 15.98
N VAL A 831 20.44 23.72 15.06
CA VAL A 831 20.83 24.24 13.75
C VAL A 831 20.18 23.39 12.67
N ALA A 832 19.48 24.04 11.73
CA ALA A 832 18.89 23.33 10.60
C ALA A 832 19.96 22.82 9.63
N CYS A 833 19.72 21.67 8.99
CA CYS A 833 20.67 21.12 8.00
C CYS A 833 21.00 22.13 6.89
N GLN A 834 20.00 22.90 6.46
CA GLN A 834 20.15 23.96 5.45
C GLN A 834 21.18 25.02 5.86
N THR A 835 21.31 25.34 7.15
CA THR A 835 22.23 26.38 7.64
C THR A 835 23.67 26.04 7.31
N CYS A 836 24.08 24.78 7.55
CA CYS A 836 25.44 24.33 7.27
C CYS A 836 25.65 23.98 5.79
N HIS A 837 24.62 23.41 5.14
CA HIS A 837 24.75 22.86 3.78
C HIS A 837 24.32 23.82 2.66
N ILE A 838 23.94 25.06 2.96
CA ILE A 838 23.70 26.13 1.99
C ILE A 838 24.47 27.38 2.45
N PRO A 839 25.82 27.36 2.40
CA PRO A 839 26.66 28.45 2.91
C PRO A 839 26.48 29.74 2.10
N VAL A 840 26.16 29.61 0.80
CA VAL A 840 25.82 30.72 -0.09
C VAL A 840 24.65 30.30 -0.99
N TYR A 841 23.82 31.26 -1.38
CA TYR A 841 22.73 31.06 -2.34
C TYR A 841 22.96 31.88 -3.61
N SER A 842 22.21 31.57 -4.67
CA SER A 842 22.34 32.26 -5.96
C SER A 842 23.72 31.99 -6.56
N LYS A 843 24.21 30.75 -6.46
CA LYS A 843 25.63 30.41 -6.73
C LYS A 843 26.12 30.77 -8.13
N SER A 844 25.27 30.55 -9.13
CA SER A 844 25.66 30.63 -10.55
C SER A 844 24.87 31.63 -11.38
N ASN A 845 23.86 32.27 -10.79
CA ASN A 845 23.07 33.32 -11.42
C ASN A 845 22.81 34.41 -10.38
N PRO A 846 22.97 35.71 -10.68
CA PRO A 846 22.71 36.79 -9.73
C PRO A 846 21.21 36.98 -9.47
N THR A 847 20.86 37.23 -8.21
CA THR A 847 19.48 37.47 -7.76
C THR A 847 19.28 38.88 -7.25
N LYS A 848 18.05 39.38 -7.37
CA LYS A 848 17.70 40.71 -6.87
C LYS A 848 17.60 40.66 -5.35
N ILE A 849 18.30 41.58 -4.69
CA ILE A 849 18.29 41.75 -3.22
C ILE A 849 17.61 43.06 -2.79
N PHE A 850 17.46 44.01 -3.71
CA PHE A 850 16.80 45.29 -3.47
C PHE A 850 15.98 45.76 -4.67
N TRP A 851 14.80 46.31 -4.42
CA TRP A 851 13.95 46.96 -5.43
C TRP A 851 13.34 48.26 -4.89
N ASP A 852 13.69 49.39 -5.50
CA ASP A 852 13.14 50.71 -5.17
C ASP A 852 12.13 51.18 -6.22
N TRP A 853 10.84 51.14 -5.90
CA TRP A 853 9.78 51.64 -6.78
C TRP A 853 9.65 53.17 -6.76
N SER A 854 10.21 53.87 -5.77
CA SER A 854 10.07 55.33 -5.63
C SER A 854 10.77 56.11 -6.74
N THR A 855 11.76 55.50 -7.38
CA THR A 855 12.50 56.09 -8.51
C THR A 855 11.89 55.77 -9.87
N ALA A 856 10.84 54.94 -9.93
CA ALA A 856 10.21 54.58 -11.19
C ALA A 856 9.62 55.81 -11.91
N GLY A 857 9.58 55.77 -13.24
CA GLY A 857 9.06 56.85 -14.09
C GLY A 857 10.08 57.91 -14.48
N GLN A 858 11.26 57.95 -13.84
CA GLN A 858 12.35 58.86 -14.17
C GLN A 858 13.01 58.48 -15.52
N ASP A 859 13.30 59.48 -16.34
CA ASP A 859 14.08 59.30 -17.56
C ASP A 859 15.57 59.29 -17.22
N CYS A 860 16.13 58.10 -17.03
CA CYS A 860 17.56 57.88 -16.93
C CYS A 860 18.02 56.76 -17.86
N THR A 861 19.33 56.71 -18.12
CA THR A 861 19.95 55.58 -18.80
C THR A 861 19.66 54.29 -18.03
N GLN A 862 19.71 53.12 -18.69
CA GLN A 862 19.55 51.83 -18.01
C GLN A 862 20.94 51.24 -17.71
N PRO A 863 21.65 51.72 -16.66
CA PRO A 863 22.96 51.20 -16.33
C PRO A 863 22.86 49.73 -15.98
N LYS A 864 23.87 48.98 -16.42
CA LYS A 864 24.04 47.57 -16.05
C LYS A 864 25.09 47.46 -14.96
N ASP A 865 24.90 46.54 -14.04
CA ASP A 865 25.94 46.17 -13.08
C ASP A 865 27.01 45.26 -13.72
N LYS A 866 27.97 44.80 -12.91
CA LYS A 866 29.04 43.89 -13.33
C LYS A 866 28.54 42.55 -13.89
N TYR A 867 27.27 42.19 -13.68
CA TYR A 867 26.64 40.98 -14.19
C TYR A 867 25.88 41.20 -15.51
N GLY A 868 25.90 42.43 -16.04
CA GLY A 868 25.08 42.82 -17.17
C GLY A 868 23.59 42.92 -16.84
N LYS A 869 23.20 42.92 -15.55
CA LYS A 869 21.80 43.08 -15.13
C LYS A 869 21.46 44.57 -15.06
N PRO A 870 20.27 44.99 -15.53
CA PRO A 870 19.86 46.37 -15.38
C PRO A 870 19.74 46.71 -13.89
N THR A 871 20.27 47.86 -13.49
CA THR A 871 20.14 48.44 -12.13
C THR A 871 19.03 49.49 -12.06
N TYR A 872 18.43 49.82 -13.21
CA TYR A 872 17.24 50.64 -13.32
C TYR A 872 16.38 50.21 -14.53
N ASP A 873 15.06 50.27 -14.38
CA ASP A 873 14.08 50.13 -15.47
C ASP A 873 13.00 51.18 -15.24
N LYS A 874 12.72 52.04 -16.23
CA LYS A 874 11.74 53.14 -16.08
C LYS A 874 10.42 52.62 -15.48
N LYS A 875 9.95 51.44 -15.90
CA LYS A 875 8.69 50.79 -15.44
C LYS A 875 8.69 50.37 -13.98
N LYS A 876 9.85 50.29 -13.35
CA LYS A 876 10.04 49.54 -12.10
C LYS A 876 10.91 50.24 -11.07
N GLY A 877 11.73 51.22 -11.47
CA GLY A 877 12.68 51.91 -10.60
C GLY A 877 14.01 51.18 -10.47
N GLY A 878 14.69 51.38 -9.34
CA GLY A 878 16.06 50.94 -9.10
C GLY A 878 16.18 49.52 -8.53
N PHE A 879 17.30 48.84 -8.84
CA PHE A 879 17.58 47.47 -8.41
C PHE A 879 19.00 47.32 -7.87
N LYS A 880 19.19 46.35 -6.96
CA LYS A 880 20.52 45.80 -6.64
C LYS A 880 20.52 44.29 -6.79
N TRP A 881 21.58 43.76 -7.39
CA TRP A 881 21.78 42.34 -7.62
C TRP A 881 23.05 41.88 -6.91
N LYS A 882 23.05 40.62 -6.48
CA LYS A 882 24.24 39.92 -5.98
C LYS A 882 24.21 38.46 -6.39
N GLU A 883 25.38 37.85 -6.42
CA GLU A 883 25.59 36.43 -6.73
C GLU A 883 26.40 35.75 -5.60
N ALA A 884 26.14 34.47 -5.32
CA ALA A 884 26.78 33.72 -4.23
C ALA A 884 26.69 34.44 -2.87
N VAL A 885 25.47 34.79 -2.49
CA VAL A 885 25.20 35.66 -1.34
C VAL A 885 25.17 34.86 -0.04
N LYS A 886 25.78 35.40 1.02
CA LYS A 886 25.64 34.86 2.39
C LYS A 886 24.18 34.93 2.87
N PRO A 887 23.59 33.82 3.35
CA PRO A 887 22.27 33.83 3.97
C PRO A 887 22.18 34.72 5.21
N THR A 888 20.98 35.22 5.49
CA THR A 888 20.64 35.75 6.82
C THR A 888 20.15 34.61 7.69
N TYR A 889 20.73 34.45 8.89
CA TYR A 889 20.33 33.41 9.84
C TYR A 889 19.34 33.95 10.88
N ARG A 890 18.27 33.20 11.14
CA ARG A 890 17.23 33.53 12.13
C ARG A 890 16.75 32.27 12.83
N TRP A 891 16.30 32.43 14.07
CA TRP A 891 15.48 31.42 14.73
C TRP A 891 14.16 31.22 13.98
N TYR A 892 13.76 29.97 13.80
CA TYR A 892 12.55 29.61 13.11
C TYR A 892 11.93 28.34 13.68
N ASN A 893 10.69 28.44 14.16
CA ASN A 893 9.91 27.32 14.69
C ASN A 893 8.92 26.70 13.69
N GLY A 894 8.96 27.14 12.44
CA GLY A 894 8.04 26.69 11.40
C GLY A 894 6.83 27.60 11.15
N THR A 895 6.64 28.66 11.94
CA THR A 895 5.54 29.63 11.78
C THR A 895 6.05 30.99 11.29
N VAL A 896 5.18 31.73 10.60
CA VAL A 896 5.55 32.98 9.93
C VAL A 896 4.48 34.02 10.21
N LYS A 897 4.91 35.22 10.63
CA LYS A 897 4.05 36.41 10.67
C LYS A 897 4.02 37.04 9.29
N ARG A 898 2.82 37.32 8.77
CA ARG A 898 2.63 37.81 7.40
C ARG A 898 1.87 39.14 7.42
N HIS A 899 2.34 40.08 6.61
CA HIS A 899 1.59 41.28 6.27
C HIS A 899 0.62 40.96 5.11
N ILE A 900 -0.65 41.22 5.33
CA ILE A 900 -1.75 40.95 4.41
C ILE A 900 -2.31 42.29 3.92
N LEU A 901 -2.91 42.31 2.72
CA LEU A 901 -3.57 43.52 2.23
C LEU A 901 -4.60 44.04 3.25
N GLY A 902 -4.53 45.34 3.54
CA GLY A 902 -5.35 46.02 4.55
C GLY A 902 -4.67 46.19 5.91
N ASP A 903 -3.59 45.44 6.19
CA ASP A 903 -2.81 45.62 7.42
C ASP A 903 -2.10 46.97 7.43
N ARG A 904 -2.03 47.60 8.60
CA ARG A 904 -1.29 48.86 8.78
C ARG A 904 0.22 48.63 8.66
N ILE A 905 0.93 49.56 8.02
CA ILE A 905 2.39 49.56 7.89
C ILE A 905 3.06 49.89 9.23
N ASN A 906 4.36 49.57 9.33
CA ASN A 906 5.21 50.09 10.39
C ASN A 906 5.67 51.50 10.03
N GLU A 907 5.14 52.51 10.71
CA GLU A 907 5.39 53.93 10.38
C GLU A 907 6.78 54.41 10.83
N THR A 908 7.38 53.76 11.84
CA THR A 908 8.68 54.16 12.41
C THR A 908 9.84 53.29 11.93
N GLY A 909 9.62 52.39 10.97
CA GLY A 909 10.66 51.46 10.53
C GLY A 909 10.26 50.62 9.33
N ILE A 910 10.94 49.50 9.15
CA ILE A 910 10.70 48.60 8.01
C ILE A 910 9.42 47.81 8.25
N THR A 911 8.55 47.74 7.24
CA THR A 911 7.39 46.84 7.24
C THR A 911 7.81 45.46 6.73
N GLU A 912 7.85 44.47 7.64
CA GLU A 912 8.21 43.10 7.29
C GLU A 912 7.01 42.36 6.70
N LEU A 913 7.10 41.98 5.42
CA LEU A 913 6.01 41.31 4.70
C LEU A 913 5.86 39.84 5.09
N THR A 914 7.00 39.17 5.34
CA THR A 914 7.06 37.79 5.82
C THR A 914 8.18 37.68 6.82
N GLN A 915 7.87 37.42 8.09
CA GLN A 915 8.84 37.34 9.18
C GLN A 915 8.86 35.91 9.73
N PRO A 916 10.00 35.19 9.71
CA PRO A 916 10.12 33.91 10.40
C PRO A 916 10.00 34.13 11.91
N VAL A 917 9.20 33.30 12.58
CA VAL A 917 8.98 33.38 14.03
C VAL A 917 9.82 32.34 14.74
N GLY A 918 10.42 32.74 15.86
CA GLY A 918 11.23 31.89 16.71
C GLY A 918 12.21 32.71 17.53
N ASP A 919 12.71 32.12 18.61
CA ASP A 919 13.73 32.72 19.47
C ASP A 919 14.59 31.64 20.14
N ILE A 920 15.61 32.07 20.89
CA ILE A 920 16.55 31.20 21.59
C ILE A 920 15.93 30.41 22.75
N ASN A 921 14.77 30.83 23.27
CA ASN A 921 14.06 30.19 24.38
C ASN A 921 12.94 29.26 23.90
N ASP A 922 12.43 29.42 22.67
CA ASP A 922 11.40 28.56 22.06
C ASP A 922 11.96 27.17 21.63
N PRO A 923 11.69 26.06 22.34
CA PRO A 923 12.35 24.77 22.12
C PRO A 923 12.10 24.17 20.74
N ALA A 924 11.10 24.66 20.01
CA ALA A 924 10.83 24.26 18.64
C ALA A 924 11.71 24.96 17.60
N SER A 925 12.33 26.08 17.98
CA SER A 925 13.12 26.91 17.08
C SER A 925 14.49 26.34 16.79
N ARG A 926 14.89 26.40 15.51
CA ARG A 926 16.26 26.18 15.05
C ARG A 926 16.76 27.36 14.24
N ILE A 927 18.07 27.48 14.10
CA ILE A 927 18.69 28.49 13.23
C ILE A 927 18.58 28.04 11.77
N TYR A 928 17.86 28.82 10.95
CA TYR A 928 17.62 28.57 9.52
C TYR A 928 18.21 29.68 8.63
N PRO A 929 18.59 29.36 7.37
CA PRO A 929 19.07 30.34 6.39
C PRO A 929 17.92 30.96 5.57
N PHE A 930 18.00 32.27 5.35
CA PHE A 930 17.02 33.03 4.57
C PHE A 930 17.68 33.99 3.58
N LYS A 931 17.08 34.13 2.39
CA LYS A 931 17.25 35.32 1.54
C LYS A 931 16.35 36.42 2.08
N VAL A 932 16.90 37.62 2.25
CA VAL A 932 16.12 38.83 2.57
C VAL A 932 16.09 39.72 1.35
N HIS A 933 14.91 39.97 0.81
CA HIS A 933 14.71 40.98 -0.22
C HIS A 933 14.17 42.26 0.43
N LYS A 934 14.89 43.37 0.27
CA LYS A 934 14.48 44.69 0.76
C LYS A 934 13.92 45.53 -0.38
N GLY A 935 13.13 46.55 -0.07
CA GLY A 935 12.66 47.47 -1.11
C GLY A 935 11.96 48.69 -0.57
N LYS A 936 11.60 49.59 -1.48
CA LYS A 936 10.67 50.68 -1.23
C LYS A 936 9.45 50.49 -2.13
N GLN A 937 8.26 50.49 -1.55
CA GLN A 937 7.02 50.33 -2.31
C GLN A 937 5.94 51.28 -1.81
N ILE A 938 4.93 51.45 -2.65
CA ILE A 938 3.86 52.43 -2.46
C ILE A 938 2.91 52.05 -1.31
N SER A 939 2.53 53.03 -0.50
CA SER A 939 1.61 52.94 0.63
C SER A 939 0.63 54.12 0.60
N ASP A 940 -0.58 53.93 1.14
CA ASP A 940 -1.54 55.03 1.30
C ASP A 940 -1.08 55.95 2.44
N ALA A 941 -0.96 57.25 2.16
CA ALA A 941 -0.42 58.20 3.12
C ALA A 941 -1.38 58.53 4.28
N VAL A 942 -2.67 58.23 4.14
CA VAL A 942 -3.71 58.51 5.14
C VAL A 942 -4.14 57.23 5.86
N TYR A 943 -4.50 56.18 5.11
CA TYR A 943 -4.94 54.92 5.69
C TYR A 943 -3.79 54.06 6.22
N LYS A 944 -2.56 54.36 5.83
CA LYS A 944 -1.33 53.70 6.31
C LYS A 944 -1.32 52.19 6.09
N TYR A 945 -1.86 51.70 4.97
CA TYR A 945 -1.61 50.33 4.49
C TYR A 945 -0.93 50.34 3.12
N LEU A 946 -0.24 49.25 2.78
CA LEU A 946 0.40 49.11 1.47
C LEU A 946 -0.64 49.10 0.34
N ILE A 947 -0.31 49.78 -0.76
CA ILE A 947 -1.17 49.86 -1.94
C ILE A 947 -0.90 48.66 -2.86
N ALA A 948 -1.96 48.09 -3.44
CA ALA A 948 -1.91 47.13 -4.55
C ALA A 948 -2.17 47.88 -5.88
N PRO A 949 -1.14 48.40 -6.56
CA PRO A 949 -1.33 49.22 -7.76
C PRO A 949 -1.57 48.36 -9.00
N GLN A 950 -2.34 48.88 -9.96
CA GLN A 950 -2.41 48.32 -11.31
C GLN A 950 -1.16 48.72 -12.11
N LEU A 951 -0.22 47.78 -12.23
CA LEU A 951 1.03 47.95 -12.98
C LEU A 951 0.84 47.67 -14.48
N TRP A 952 0.26 46.51 -14.80
CA TRP A 952 0.01 46.09 -16.19
C TRP A 952 -1.19 46.85 -16.78
N GLY A 953 -0.96 47.57 -17.87
CA GLY A 953 -1.97 48.44 -18.48
C GLY A 953 -2.21 49.76 -17.73
N GLY A 954 -1.84 49.84 -16.45
CA GLY A 954 -1.85 51.05 -15.61
C GLY A 954 -0.49 51.75 -15.61
N TYR A 955 0.24 51.67 -14.48
CA TYR A 955 1.49 52.41 -14.27
C TYR A 955 2.51 52.25 -15.41
N TRP A 956 2.72 51.02 -15.91
CA TRP A 956 3.71 50.76 -16.98
C TRP A 956 3.39 51.39 -18.34
N LYS A 957 2.16 51.89 -18.51
CA LYS A 957 1.70 52.60 -19.71
C LYS A 957 1.61 54.11 -19.48
N HIS A 958 1.15 54.52 -18.30
CA HIS A 958 0.76 55.89 -18.01
C HIS A 958 1.73 56.67 -17.13
N TRP A 959 2.65 56.00 -16.43
CA TRP A 959 3.62 56.62 -15.52
C TRP A 959 2.97 57.42 -14.38
N ASP A 960 1.74 57.05 -14.00
CA ASP A 960 0.91 57.74 -13.02
C ASP A 960 0.59 56.80 -11.85
N TRP A 961 1.19 57.07 -10.70
CA TRP A 961 0.99 56.29 -9.48
C TRP A 961 -0.40 56.49 -8.86
N ASP A 962 -0.98 57.69 -8.97
CA ASP A 962 -2.29 57.97 -8.39
C ASP A 962 -3.37 57.19 -9.14
N ARG A 963 -3.34 57.24 -10.47
CA ARG A 963 -4.24 56.44 -11.32
C ARG A 963 -4.07 54.95 -11.08
N ALA A 964 -2.83 54.45 -11.10
CA ALA A 964 -2.55 53.03 -10.87
C ALA A 964 -3.04 52.56 -9.49
N SER A 965 -2.95 53.43 -8.47
CA SER A 965 -3.44 53.15 -7.12
C SER A 965 -4.96 53.11 -7.06
N ARG A 966 -5.66 54.08 -7.67
CA ARG A 966 -7.14 54.08 -7.74
C ARG A 966 -7.68 52.79 -8.36
N ASP A 967 -7.16 52.43 -9.53
CA ASP A 967 -7.66 51.28 -10.28
C ASP A 967 -7.31 49.94 -9.58
N GLY A 968 -6.08 49.82 -9.08
CA GLY A 968 -5.61 48.64 -8.37
C GLY A 968 -6.31 48.41 -7.03
N MET A 969 -6.50 49.46 -6.23
CA MET A 969 -7.16 49.37 -4.92
C MET A 969 -8.66 49.10 -5.05
N LYS A 970 -9.31 49.68 -6.07
CA LYS A 970 -10.68 49.31 -6.44
C LYS A 970 -10.79 47.82 -6.77
N SER A 971 -9.83 47.28 -7.52
CA SER A 971 -9.76 45.85 -7.85
C SER A 971 -9.48 44.97 -6.63
N ALA A 972 -8.77 45.49 -5.64
CA ALA A 972 -8.49 44.82 -4.38
C ALA A 972 -9.63 44.94 -3.34
N GLY A 973 -10.66 45.77 -3.61
CA GLY A 973 -11.75 46.03 -2.66
C GLY A 973 -11.34 46.89 -1.46
N LEU A 974 -10.25 47.66 -1.57
CA LEU A 974 -9.74 48.54 -0.52
C LEU A 974 -9.86 50.02 -0.91
N ALA A 975 -10.04 50.89 0.08
CA ALA A 975 -10.10 52.32 -0.16
C ALA A 975 -8.73 52.88 -0.58
N TYR A 976 -8.73 54.03 -1.25
CA TYR A 976 -7.52 54.79 -1.52
C TYR A 976 -7.82 56.26 -1.29
N SER A 977 -7.00 56.93 -0.48
CA SER A 977 -7.23 58.32 -0.04
C SER A 977 -6.96 59.37 -1.12
N GLY A 978 -6.34 58.97 -2.24
CA GLY A 978 -5.81 59.90 -3.24
C GLY A 978 -4.44 60.46 -2.90
N LYS A 979 -3.81 60.01 -1.80
CA LYS A 979 -2.45 60.37 -1.41
C LYS A 979 -1.63 59.12 -1.14
N TYR A 980 -0.40 59.11 -1.62
CA TYR A 980 0.51 57.98 -1.44
C TYR A 980 1.89 58.44 -0.94
N GLU A 981 2.61 57.51 -0.35
CA GLU A 981 4.00 57.63 0.06
C GLU A 981 4.77 56.34 -0.31
N PHE A 982 6.10 56.35 -0.22
CA PHE A 982 6.92 55.16 -0.40
C PHE A 982 7.57 54.76 0.92
N VAL A 983 7.37 53.51 1.33
CA VAL A 983 7.86 52.99 2.60
C VAL A 983 8.79 51.81 2.40
N GLU A 984 9.69 51.61 3.36
CA GLU A 984 10.63 50.49 3.34
C GLU A 984 9.96 49.18 3.73
N THR A 985 10.24 48.13 2.96
CA THR A 985 9.72 46.79 3.21
C THR A 985 10.83 45.74 3.15
N SER A 986 10.66 44.67 3.92
CA SER A 986 11.51 43.47 3.83
C SER A 986 10.65 42.22 3.62
N MET A 987 11.20 41.23 2.94
CA MET A 987 10.53 39.95 2.74
C MET A 987 11.56 38.83 2.87
N TYR A 988 11.32 37.89 3.79
CA TYR A 988 12.17 36.74 4.00
C TYR A 988 11.72 35.56 3.12
N TRP A 989 12.69 34.88 2.53
CA TRP A 989 12.53 33.71 1.69
C TRP A 989 13.40 32.59 2.26
N GLY A 990 12.82 31.43 2.55
CA GLY A 990 13.59 30.28 2.99
C GLY A 990 14.51 29.78 1.87
N LEU A 991 15.71 29.34 2.24
CA LEU A 991 16.67 28.71 1.34
C LEU A 991 16.68 27.21 1.60
N THR A 992 16.32 26.42 0.59
CA THR A 992 16.14 24.97 0.73
C THR A 992 16.75 24.15 -0.40
N HIS A 993 17.28 24.81 -1.43
CA HIS A 993 17.98 24.21 -2.57
C HIS A 993 19.41 24.77 -2.68
N GLU A 994 20.13 24.34 -3.71
CA GLU A 994 21.57 24.62 -3.90
C GLU A 994 22.41 24.02 -2.77
N VAL A 995 22.05 22.81 -2.33
CA VAL A 995 22.80 22.09 -1.29
C VAL A 995 24.20 21.75 -1.82
N VAL A 996 25.25 22.17 -1.11
CA VAL A 996 26.64 21.91 -1.51
C VAL A 996 27.10 20.49 -1.19
N PRO A 997 28.16 19.98 -1.86
CA PRO A 997 28.89 18.80 -1.41
C PRO A 997 29.29 18.90 0.07
N LYS A 998 29.34 17.76 0.77
CA LYS A 998 29.63 17.71 2.22
C LYS A 998 30.97 18.36 2.56
N GLU A 999 31.93 18.33 1.64
CA GLU A 999 33.27 18.92 1.78
C GLU A 999 33.24 20.46 1.80
N GLN A 1000 32.15 21.07 1.31
CA GLN A 1000 31.95 22.51 1.21
C GLN A 1000 30.90 23.02 2.22
N ALA A 1001 30.40 22.17 3.11
CA ALA A 1001 29.51 22.61 4.18
C ALA A 1001 30.25 23.58 5.12
N LEU A 1002 29.53 24.41 5.88
CA LEU A 1002 30.16 25.29 6.87
C LEU A 1002 30.99 24.48 7.87
N SER A 1003 32.24 24.88 8.02
CA SER A 1003 33.21 24.37 8.96
C SER A 1003 33.04 24.99 10.35
N CYS A 1004 33.67 24.38 11.35
CA CYS A 1004 33.61 24.87 12.72
C CYS A 1004 34.22 26.27 12.84
N ALA A 1005 35.36 26.53 12.19
CA ALA A 1005 36.07 27.81 12.28
C ALA A 1005 35.34 28.97 11.58
N GLU A 1006 34.45 28.69 10.63
CA GLU A 1006 33.63 29.72 9.99
C GLU A 1006 32.54 30.27 10.93
N CYS A 1007 32.04 29.45 11.85
CA CYS A 1007 31.05 29.86 12.84
C CYS A 1007 31.68 30.27 14.18
N HIS A 1008 32.74 29.58 14.61
CA HIS A 1008 33.35 29.73 15.92
C HIS A 1008 34.74 30.36 15.82
N ALA A 1009 34.87 31.63 16.21
CA ALA A 1009 36.11 32.39 16.11
C ALA A 1009 37.24 31.80 16.97
N SER A 1010 36.90 31.24 18.12
CA SER A 1010 37.83 30.57 19.04
C SER A 1010 38.50 29.35 18.43
N LEU A 1011 37.86 28.69 17.46
CA LEU A 1011 38.39 27.51 16.77
C LEU A 1011 39.30 27.88 15.58
N ALA A 1012 39.20 29.09 15.06
CA ALA A 1012 40.07 29.58 13.99
C ALA A 1012 41.48 29.94 14.47
N GLN A 1013 41.65 30.11 15.78
CA GLN A 1013 42.95 30.38 16.43
C GLN A 1013 43.37 29.12 17.18
N ALA A 1014 44.25 28.30 16.61
CA ALA A 1014 44.96 27.30 17.41
C ALA A 1014 45.66 28.02 18.60
N PRO A 1015 45.66 27.48 19.83
CA PRO A 1015 45.46 26.07 20.19
C PRO A 1015 44.25 25.78 21.09
N TYR A 1016 43.21 26.62 21.14
CA TYR A 1016 42.20 26.57 22.22
C TYR A 1016 41.45 25.22 22.35
N CYS A 1017 41.18 24.53 21.24
CA CYS A 1017 40.60 23.17 21.26
C CYS A 1017 41.67 22.05 21.39
N GLY A 1018 42.95 22.39 21.16
CA GLY A 1018 44.11 21.50 21.23
C GLY A 1018 44.38 20.89 22.61
N LYS A 1019 43.79 21.47 23.67
CA LYS A 1019 43.84 20.91 25.04
C LYS A 1019 43.03 19.62 25.20
N CYS A 1020 41.90 19.50 24.50
CA CYS A 1020 41.05 18.30 24.51
C CYS A 1020 41.26 17.43 23.26
N HIS A 1021 41.69 18.02 22.13
CA HIS A 1021 41.96 17.35 20.85
C HIS A 1021 43.37 17.66 20.36
N GLN A 1022 44.32 16.80 20.71
CA GLN A 1022 45.70 16.94 20.27
C GLN A 1022 45.85 16.49 18.81
N GLN A 1023 46.73 17.16 18.08
CA GLN A 1023 47.14 16.72 16.75
C GLN A 1023 47.76 15.32 16.86
N ARG A 1024 47.28 14.37 16.05
CA ARG A 1024 47.82 13.00 15.97
C ARG A 1024 48.31 12.71 14.55
N PRO A 1025 49.20 11.71 14.35
CA PRO A 1025 49.65 11.31 13.01
C PRO A 1025 48.50 10.94 12.05
N ASP A 1026 47.39 10.45 12.60
CA ASP A 1026 46.19 10.01 11.88
C ASP A 1026 45.07 11.08 11.86
N VAL A 1027 45.18 12.17 12.63
CA VAL A 1027 44.14 13.20 12.76
C VAL A 1027 44.74 14.61 12.78
N SER A 1028 44.51 15.35 11.69
CA SER A 1028 44.84 16.78 11.58
C SER A 1028 43.69 17.64 12.10
N PHE A 1029 43.84 18.16 13.32
CA PHE A 1029 42.85 19.06 13.91
C PHE A 1029 42.62 20.31 13.05
N LYS A 1030 43.70 20.89 12.51
CA LYS A 1030 43.64 22.06 11.62
C LYS A 1030 42.75 21.79 10.40
N ASP A 1031 42.91 20.63 9.77
CA ASP A 1031 42.10 20.29 8.60
C ASP A 1031 40.65 20.02 9.00
N LEU A 1032 40.40 19.42 10.17
CA LEU A 1032 39.04 19.18 10.66
C LEU A 1032 38.24 20.47 10.88
N VAL A 1033 38.82 21.51 11.50
CA VAL A 1033 38.08 22.76 11.78
C VAL A 1033 37.98 23.71 10.59
N HIS A 1034 38.82 23.54 9.57
CA HIS A 1034 38.85 24.37 8.36
C HIS A 1034 38.31 23.68 7.09
N LYS A 1035 37.83 22.44 7.20
CA LYS A 1035 37.19 21.73 6.10
C LYS A 1035 35.79 22.31 5.84
N GLY A 1036 35.74 23.29 4.94
CA GLY A 1036 34.50 23.96 4.54
C GLY A 1036 34.60 24.64 3.19
N VAL A 1037 33.69 25.57 2.92
CA VAL A 1037 33.61 26.26 1.62
C VAL A 1037 34.85 27.12 1.35
N ASP A 1038 35.44 26.97 0.16
CA ASP A 1038 36.58 27.79 -0.26
C ASP A 1038 36.12 29.13 -0.89
N PHE A 1039 35.96 30.13 -0.03
CA PHE A 1039 35.62 31.49 -0.47
C PHE A 1039 36.69 32.14 -1.34
N LYS A 1040 37.98 31.74 -1.21
CA LYS A 1040 39.06 32.30 -2.02
C LYS A 1040 38.94 31.83 -3.46
N SER A 1041 38.65 30.54 -3.65
CA SER A 1041 38.35 29.97 -4.97
C SER A 1041 37.12 30.63 -5.60
N LEU A 1042 36.02 30.76 -4.84
CA LEU A 1042 34.82 31.44 -5.29
C LEU A 1042 35.05 32.92 -5.67
N ALA A 1043 35.83 33.66 -4.90
CA ALA A 1043 36.19 35.04 -5.21
C ALA A 1043 37.05 35.14 -6.49
N THR A 1044 37.98 34.20 -6.69
CA THR A 1044 38.80 34.11 -7.91
C THR A 1044 37.95 33.84 -9.15
N MET A 1045 36.81 33.14 -8.98
CA MET A 1045 35.79 32.95 -10.02
C MET A 1045 34.86 34.18 -10.22
N GLY A 1046 35.11 35.30 -9.55
CA GLY A 1046 34.37 36.57 -9.72
C GLY A 1046 33.09 36.71 -8.88
N ARG A 1047 32.84 35.77 -7.94
CA ARG A 1047 31.64 35.76 -7.07
C ARG A 1047 31.71 36.81 -5.94
N ASP A 1048 30.57 37.27 -5.40
CA ASP A 1048 30.50 38.28 -4.32
C ASP A 1048 30.84 37.73 -2.92
N VAL A 1049 31.95 37.01 -2.78
CA VAL A 1049 32.35 36.38 -1.51
C VAL A 1049 33.70 36.84 -0.97
N ALA A 1050 34.36 37.80 -1.63
CA ALA A 1050 35.67 38.30 -1.19
C ALA A 1050 35.65 38.81 0.26
N GLU A 1051 34.53 39.39 0.71
CA GLU A 1051 34.33 39.86 2.08
C GLU A 1051 34.21 38.74 3.13
N LEU A 1052 34.02 37.48 2.70
CA LEU A 1052 33.84 36.31 3.55
C LEU A 1052 35.17 35.55 3.78
N ILE A 1053 36.22 35.85 3.03
CA ILE A 1053 37.52 35.18 3.16
C ILE A 1053 38.08 35.41 4.57
N GLY A 1054 38.32 34.31 5.30
CA GLY A 1054 38.88 34.34 6.66
C GLY A 1054 37.92 34.87 7.73
N LYS A 1055 36.63 35.05 7.43
CA LYS A 1055 35.62 35.46 8.42
C LYS A 1055 35.12 34.26 9.22
N THR A 1056 35.01 34.45 10.54
CA THR A 1056 34.65 33.41 11.51
C THR A 1056 33.34 33.70 12.26
N ASN A 1057 32.60 34.71 11.81
CA ASN A 1057 31.28 35.10 12.33
C ASN A 1057 30.21 34.87 11.24
N TYR A 1058 30.14 33.63 10.74
CA TYR A 1058 29.14 33.28 9.73
C TYR A 1058 27.72 33.36 10.32
N ILE A 1059 27.56 32.89 11.56
CA ILE A 1059 26.34 33.04 12.35
C ILE A 1059 26.56 34.14 13.39
N ASP A 1060 25.81 35.24 13.26
CA ASP A 1060 25.83 36.33 14.24
C ASP A 1060 25.08 35.91 15.51
N TYR A 1061 25.79 35.28 16.43
CA TYR A 1061 25.23 34.73 17.67
C TYR A 1061 24.66 35.82 18.58
N GLN A 1062 25.29 37.00 18.64
CA GLN A 1062 24.77 38.11 19.43
C GLN A 1062 23.42 38.60 18.89
N ALA A 1063 23.29 38.73 17.56
CA ALA A 1063 22.00 39.06 16.93
C ALA A 1063 20.93 37.96 17.11
N LEU A 1064 21.32 36.74 17.48
CA LEU A 1064 20.43 35.61 17.80
C LEU A 1064 20.13 35.48 19.30
N GLY A 1065 20.64 36.39 20.14
CA GLY A 1065 20.38 36.43 21.58
C GLY A 1065 21.35 35.62 22.45
N TYR A 1066 22.50 35.19 21.90
CA TYR A 1066 23.57 34.62 22.70
C TYR A 1066 24.45 35.74 23.30
N GLU A 1067 25.06 35.50 24.47
CA GLU A 1067 26.00 36.46 25.08
C GLU A 1067 27.30 36.62 24.26
N GLY A 1068 27.70 35.55 23.56
CA GLY A 1068 28.87 35.52 22.68
C GLY A 1068 28.88 34.24 21.85
N ASP A 1069 30.07 33.76 21.48
CA ASP A 1069 30.20 32.46 20.84
C ASP A 1069 29.71 31.35 21.81
N PRO A 1070 28.73 30.51 21.42
CA PRO A 1070 28.18 29.47 22.29
C PRO A 1070 29.23 28.46 22.77
N ILE A 1071 30.34 28.29 22.04
CA ILE A 1071 31.42 27.39 22.45
C ILE A 1071 32.19 27.94 23.67
N GLU A 1072 32.20 29.26 23.85
CA GLU A 1072 32.89 29.94 24.96
C GLU A 1072 31.94 30.21 26.12
N THR A 1073 30.73 30.65 25.80
CA THR A 1073 29.76 31.17 26.79
C THR A 1073 28.74 30.13 27.26
N GLY A 1074 28.52 29.06 26.48
CA GLY A 1074 27.43 28.11 26.72
C GLY A 1074 26.05 28.71 26.43
N SER A 1075 25.02 27.87 26.23
CA SER A 1075 23.62 28.30 26.00
C SER A 1075 22.69 27.07 25.88
N ARG A 1076 21.70 27.08 24.96
CA ARG A 1076 20.93 25.90 24.48
C ARG A 1076 21.79 24.69 24.15
N PHE A 1077 23.00 24.97 23.67
CA PHE A 1077 24.06 24.00 23.67
C PHE A 1077 24.56 23.91 25.11
N ASP A 1078 23.87 23.15 25.97
CA ASP A 1078 24.46 22.76 27.25
C ASP A 1078 25.82 22.18 26.94
N LYS A 1079 26.85 22.62 27.69
CA LYS A 1079 28.27 22.25 27.55
C LYS A 1079 28.38 20.95 26.79
N LEU A 1080 28.92 20.98 25.57
CA LEU A 1080 29.25 19.78 24.80
C LEU A 1080 29.95 18.83 25.77
N GLY A 1081 29.21 17.86 26.31
CA GLY A 1081 29.75 16.93 27.28
C GLY A 1081 30.83 16.17 26.54
N LEU A 1082 32.07 16.60 26.72
CA LEU A 1082 33.25 15.82 26.42
C LEU A 1082 33.03 14.55 27.23
N GLY A 1083 32.63 13.48 26.54
CA GLY A 1083 32.29 12.22 27.18
C GLY A 1083 33.45 11.83 28.07
N VAL A 1084 33.24 11.90 29.38
CA VAL A 1084 34.07 11.18 30.32
C VAL A 1084 33.81 9.73 29.98
N ALA A 1085 34.83 9.03 29.47
CA ALA A 1085 34.80 7.60 29.36
C ALA A 1085 34.55 7.05 30.77
N HIS A 1086 33.31 6.68 31.08
CA HIS A 1086 33.02 5.82 32.21
C HIS A 1086 33.49 4.42 31.84
N PHE A 1087 34.78 4.17 32.05
CA PHE A 1087 35.24 2.82 32.33
C PHE A 1087 34.57 2.38 33.65
N GLY A 1088 33.66 1.41 33.53
CA GLY A 1088 33.25 0.52 34.62
C GLY A 1088 32.10 1.00 35.51
N ARG A 1089 30.88 0.57 35.18
CA ARG A 1089 30.07 -0.31 36.05
C ARG A 1089 28.79 -0.70 35.33
N ALA A 1090 28.56 -2.01 35.24
CA ALA A 1090 27.25 -2.57 34.94
C ALA A 1090 26.25 -2.11 36.02
N SER A 1091 25.07 -1.69 35.59
CA SER A 1091 23.90 -1.61 36.45
C SER A 1091 22.76 -2.35 35.76
N ASN A 1092 22.38 -3.46 36.36
CA ASN A 1092 21.02 -4.00 36.26
C ASN A 1092 20.05 -2.89 36.70
N ASP A 1093 19.08 -2.59 35.83
CA ASP A 1093 17.65 -2.47 36.14
C ASP A 1093 16.87 -2.33 34.82
#